data_AF-A0A8S1LV58-F1
#
_entry.id   AF-A0A8S1LV58-F1
#
_cell.length_a   1.000
_cell.length_b   1.000
_cell.length_c   1.000
_cell.angle_alpha   90.00
_cell.angle_beta   90.00
_cell.angle_gamma   90.00
#
_symmetry.space_group_name_H-M   'P 1'
#
loop_
_entity.id
_entity.type
_entity.pdbx_description
1 polymer ?
#
loop_
_entity_poly.entity_id
_entity_poly.type
_entity_poly.pdbx_seq_one_letter_code
_entity_poly.pdbx_strand_id
1 'polypeptide(L)'
;MKIQKEQKNRKCIDEKCQFELNPNDFMLYGHEQIIPEQEFIQLGQFIMEGKTDLNVDTLEKIKKELEEFFKNKQAFENLIRKIYEVIKNHIMEVYNVKQGDQKFIEIFNLKFTQLKTQQFEELTQMDIDLIKLIINHCQVLIQYFEEILIMIGFSLSEEGADFLEQAALFMLWQCLCQKFDEKLQIQEIELENNLKQSDKYILYKQQANSKDQSKILAESLIHPIIINIMSNSYQKLDEKCQKQFKNQFHIPTSQEILKTVDESILQSKENQKILDYIKNQVPQIENFINQYIQKIKDDLLNEFQDYYRCEIKLFLESLLNKIKKIQTLFNNCFYAYNCFNQESLSTQQKQEQPKFLFDILINYFLNKRSQYINYLKKEFQGIFQDLEIQNNDQQEMNQKVENENVNVLFDEIEILPPFLKELQSLITKQLQMIQDFKIELNLLNLDGEFNKIRYQMTGCLVKCPFCNRKCDRDIRELNHKHECSQGHFLRGFQQVLVGNSPSIQTCNEIKNDFKVQRVGQVFQWEQIQQEHQNWSFNSQKQESLQLKNLQLKAWNEGVGNIVSQTISKRMNKKINIIKAENNNFYQDSNHYIFILDDSGSMQGQKWQNIKQGAIGVMNLIKDQQSKAKSSVIVFNTTARLVLDQQFINTSTQQQYIEYQGGGTDYDYAFSMCYDQIIKNFEYDGFSIQFYTDGEASVPDVAISKLRSLPQEILKKINLIILTETKSPGVLQQIVTSLESYLKKVQLITSVQPNQASLILTQDVQDQIKEVIN
;
A
#
# COMPACT_ATOMS: atom_id res chain seq x y z
N MET A 1 -14.46 8.57 55.27
CA MET A 1 -15.45 7.70 54.57
C MET A 1 -15.14 7.45 53.09
N LYS A 2 -14.63 8.42 52.29
CA LYS A 2 -14.23 8.20 50.88
C LYS A 2 -13.09 7.15 50.71
N ILE A 3 -12.07 7.20 51.56
CA ILE A 3 -10.90 6.28 51.55
C ILE A 3 -11.29 4.81 51.86
N GLN A 4 -12.30 4.60 52.72
CA GLN A 4 -12.81 3.25 53.01
C GLN A 4 -13.70 2.68 51.89
N LYS A 5 -14.28 3.54 51.04
CA LYS A 5 -15.05 3.14 49.87
C LYS A 5 -14.14 2.71 48.71
N GLU A 6 -12.97 3.33 48.59
CA GLU A 6 -11.93 2.95 47.61
C GLU A 6 -11.23 1.63 47.97
N GLN A 7 -10.99 1.36 49.26
CA GLN A 7 -10.46 0.06 49.71
C GLN A 7 -11.44 -1.11 49.53
N LYS A 8 -12.76 -0.86 49.60
CA LYS A 8 -13.80 -1.87 49.32
C LYS A 8 -13.93 -2.19 47.83
N ASN A 9 -13.71 -1.21 46.95
CA ASN A 9 -13.71 -1.44 45.50
C ASN A 9 -12.47 -2.21 45.02
N ARG A 10 -11.32 -2.05 45.68
CA ARG A 10 -10.12 -2.88 45.41
C ARG A 10 -10.38 -4.37 45.65
N LYS A 11 -11.10 -4.73 46.72
CA LYS A 11 -11.41 -6.12 47.06
C LYS A 11 -12.41 -6.81 46.11
N CYS A 12 -13.20 -6.04 45.36
CA CYS A 12 -14.22 -6.57 44.46
C CYS A 12 -13.70 -6.81 43.03
N ILE A 13 -12.53 -6.27 42.69
CA ILE A 13 -11.84 -6.50 41.41
C ILE A 13 -11.05 -7.82 41.46
N ASP A 14 -10.47 -8.18 42.62
CA ASP A 14 -9.75 -9.45 42.80
C ASP A 14 -10.66 -10.69 42.75
N GLU A 15 -11.95 -10.56 43.05
CA GLU A 15 -12.89 -11.69 43.11
C GLU A 15 -13.69 -11.93 41.81
N LYS A 16 -13.64 -11.02 40.82
CA LYS A 16 -14.47 -11.11 39.59
C LYS A 16 -13.72 -11.38 38.28
N CYS A 17 -12.40 -11.46 38.30
CA CYS A 17 -11.58 -11.89 37.16
C CYS A 17 -11.20 -13.38 37.21
N GLN A 18 -12.07 -14.24 37.73
CA GLN A 18 -11.96 -15.69 37.55
C GLN A 18 -12.63 -16.10 36.23
N PHE A 19 -11.98 -15.79 35.12
CA PHE A 19 -11.94 -16.75 34.02
C PHE A 19 -11.01 -17.86 34.51
N GLU A 20 -11.49 -19.11 34.58
CA GLU A 20 -10.66 -20.27 34.89
C GLU A 20 -9.64 -20.51 33.77
N LEU A 21 -8.56 -19.74 33.78
CA LEU A 21 -7.25 -20.23 33.41
C LEU A 21 -6.53 -20.44 34.74
N ASN A 22 -6.37 -21.71 35.11
CA ASN A 22 -5.74 -22.12 36.36
C ASN A 22 -4.32 -21.49 36.41
N PRO A 23 -4.01 -20.63 37.40
CA PRO A 23 -2.69 -20.02 37.52
C PRO A 23 -1.56 -21.07 37.62
N ASN A 24 -1.87 -22.30 38.05
CA ASN A 24 -0.90 -23.41 38.07
C ASN A 24 -0.52 -23.93 36.67
N ASP A 25 -1.26 -23.60 35.61
CA ASP A 25 -0.91 -23.99 34.24
C ASP A 25 0.12 -23.03 33.61
N PHE A 26 0.33 -21.84 34.20
CA PHE A 26 1.31 -20.84 33.73
C PHE A 26 2.37 -20.44 34.77
N MET A 27 2.20 -20.80 36.05
CA MET A 27 3.19 -20.58 37.12
C MET A 27 4.38 -21.56 37.09
N LEU A 28 4.51 -22.40 36.06
CA LEU A 28 5.64 -23.33 35.91
C LEU A 28 6.87 -22.76 35.19
N TYR A 29 6.86 -21.51 34.71
CA TYR A 29 8.01 -20.95 33.97
C TYR A 29 8.59 -19.66 34.57
N GLY A 30 8.26 -19.35 35.82
CA GLY A 30 8.89 -18.29 36.60
C GLY A 30 9.65 -18.86 37.80
N HIS A 31 10.97 -18.78 37.74
CA HIS A 31 11.98 -19.23 38.71
C HIS A 31 12.37 -20.72 38.68
N GLU A 32 13.57 -20.95 38.15
CA GLU A 32 14.45 -22.10 38.38
C GLU A 32 13.85 -23.50 38.19
N GLN A 33 13.37 -23.85 36.99
CA GLN A 33 13.49 -25.23 36.52
C GLN A 33 13.98 -25.31 35.08
N ILE A 34 15.08 -26.04 34.94
CA ILE A 34 15.79 -26.45 33.74
C ILE A 34 14.82 -27.27 32.88
N ILE A 35 14.61 -26.89 31.62
CA ILE A 35 14.05 -27.81 30.61
C ILE A 35 14.90 -29.08 30.68
N PRO A 36 14.33 -30.27 30.92
CA PRO A 36 15.11 -31.49 31.04
C PRO A 36 16.04 -31.61 29.83
N GLU A 37 17.33 -31.78 30.06
CA GLU A 37 18.39 -31.89 29.04
C GLU A 37 18.01 -32.86 27.91
N GLN A 38 17.18 -33.86 28.21
CA GLN A 38 16.65 -34.84 27.26
C GLN A 38 15.63 -34.26 26.25
N GLU A 39 14.73 -33.35 26.64
CA GLU A 39 13.79 -32.70 25.70
C GLU A 39 14.51 -31.67 24.81
N PHE A 40 15.54 -31.03 25.38
CA PHE A 40 16.42 -30.09 24.67
C PHE A 40 17.33 -30.79 23.63
N ILE A 41 17.83 -32.00 23.96
CA ILE A 41 18.58 -32.86 23.04
C ILE A 41 17.66 -33.46 21.97
N GLN A 42 16.42 -33.81 22.31
CA GLN A 42 15.44 -34.33 21.33
C GLN A 42 15.01 -33.25 20.33
N LEU A 43 14.78 -32.01 20.75
CA LEU A 43 14.52 -30.87 19.86
C LEU A 43 15.73 -30.60 18.95
N GLY A 44 16.95 -30.68 19.50
CA GLY A 44 18.19 -30.59 18.72
C GLY A 44 18.40 -31.74 17.74
N GLN A 45 17.96 -32.96 18.06
CA GLN A 45 18.03 -34.11 17.15
C GLN A 45 16.96 -34.05 16.04
N PHE A 46 15.78 -33.50 16.33
CA PHE A 46 14.67 -33.32 15.40
C PHE A 46 14.97 -32.28 14.31
N ILE A 47 15.72 -31.22 14.65
CA ILE A 47 16.17 -30.16 13.73
C ILE A 47 17.23 -30.66 12.72
N MET A 48 17.81 -31.85 12.91
CA MET A 48 19.03 -32.32 12.20
C MET A 48 18.83 -33.44 11.16
N GLU A 49 17.59 -33.76 10.79
CA GLU A 49 17.30 -34.85 9.82
C GLU A 49 17.27 -34.41 8.34
N GLY A 50 17.63 -33.16 8.03
CA GLY A 50 17.65 -32.62 6.66
C GLY A 50 18.74 -33.23 5.76
N LYS A 51 18.32 -33.82 4.63
CA LYS A 51 19.21 -34.35 3.58
C LYS A 51 19.87 -33.21 2.80
N THR A 52 21.21 -33.15 2.78
CA THR A 52 21.97 -32.21 1.93
C THR A 52 23.13 -32.92 1.20
N ASP A 53 23.53 -32.41 0.04
CA ASP A 53 24.61 -32.93 -0.83
C ASP A 53 26.03 -32.47 -0.41
N LEU A 54 26.20 -32.04 0.84
CA LEU A 54 27.51 -31.64 1.37
C LEU A 54 28.36 -32.88 1.70
N ASN A 55 29.69 -32.77 1.57
CA ASN A 55 30.59 -33.85 2.00
C ASN A 55 30.42 -34.11 3.51
N VAL A 56 30.47 -35.38 3.90
CA VAL A 56 30.19 -35.84 5.27
C VAL A 56 31.03 -35.11 6.31
N ASP A 57 32.32 -34.87 6.07
CA ASP A 57 33.21 -34.19 7.03
C ASP A 57 32.85 -32.71 7.25
N THR A 58 32.37 -32.03 6.21
CA THR A 58 31.94 -30.63 6.28
C THR A 58 30.60 -30.51 7.01
N LEU A 59 29.68 -31.44 6.73
CA LEU A 59 28.44 -31.60 7.48
C LEU A 59 28.71 -31.89 8.94
N GLU A 60 29.65 -32.78 9.25
CA GLU A 60 29.96 -33.20 10.62
C GLU A 60 30.65 -32.09 11.42
N LYS A 61 31.42 -31.23 10.74
CA LYS A 61 32.01 -30.03 11.34
C LYS A 61 30.97 -28.93 11.60
N ILE A 62 30.12 -28.61 10.61
CA ILE A 62 29.03 -27.63 10.76
C ILE A 62 28.03 -28.12 11.82
N LYS A 63 27.74 -29.42 11.82
CA LYS A 63 26.93 -30.10 12.83
C LYS A 63 27.53 -29.95 14.22
N LYS A 64 28.84 -30.16 14.39
CA LYS A 64 29.52 -29.94 15.68
C LYS A 64 29.46 -28.49 16.14
N GLU A 65 29.69 -27.54 15.22
CA GLU A 65 29.67 -26.10 15.52
C GLU A 65 28.25 -25.62 15.87
N LEU A 66 27.22 -26.13 15.20
CA LEU A 66 25.82 -25.82 15.51
C LEU A 66 25.33 -26.56 16.75
N GLU A 67 25.74 -27.80 16.97
CA GLU A 67 25.52 -28.51 18.24
C GLU A 67 26.18 -27.74 19.40
N GLU A 68 27.40 -27.22 19.25
CA GLU A 68 28.04 -26.35 20.24
C GLU A 68 27.29 -25.03 20.41
N PHE A 69 26.80 -24.42 19.32
CA PHE A 69 25.99 -23.21 19.36
C PHE A 69 24.66 -23.42 20.10
N PHE A 70 23.94 -24.51 19.83
CA PHE A 70 22.66 -24.83 20.48
C PHE A 70 22.84 -25.41 21.90
N LYS A 71 23.92 -26.14 22.19
CA LYS A 71 24.29 -26.54 23.56
C LYS A 71 24.70 -25.34 24.41
N ASN A 72 25.18 -24.27 23.79
CA ASN A 72 25.46 -23.03 24.47
C ASN A 72 24.15 -22.25 24.66
N LYS A 73 23.45 -22.53 25.77
CA LYS A 73 22.25 -21.82 26.24
C LYS A 73 22.34 -20.29 26.04
N GLN A 74 23.52 -19.73 26.25
CA GLN A 74 23.80 -18.30 26.11
C GLN A 74 23.69 -17.78 24.67
N ALA A 75 23.99 -18.60 23.65
CA ALA A 75 23.89 -18.23 22.24
C ALA A 75 22.43 -18.20 21.75
N PHE A 76 21.61 -19.14 22.20
CA PHE A 76 20.16 -19.12 21.96
C PHE A 76 19.47 -18.00 22.73
N GLU A 77 19.82 -17.79 24.00
CA GLU A 77 19.37 -16.62 24.78
C GLU A 77 19.77 -15.30 24.09
N ASN A 78 20.96 -15.23 23.49
CA ASN A 78 21.39 -14.08 22.70
C ASN A 78 20.58 -13.89 21.41
N LEU A 79 20.14 -14.98 20.76
CA LEU A 79 19.25 -14.92 19.59
C LEU A 79 17.86 -14.42 19.98
N ILE A 80 17.25 -15.01 21.01
CA ILE A 80 15.98 -14.57 21.61
C ILE A 80 16.09 -13.10 22.01
N ARG A 81 17.19 -12.69 22.65
CA ARG A 81 17.44 -11.29 23.04
C ARG A 81 17.58 -10.36 21.84
N LYS A 82 18.20 -10.79 20.74
CA LYS A 82 18.25 -10.00 19.49
C LYS A 82 16.88 -9.86 18.86
N ILE A 83 16.08 -10.92 18.82
CA ILE A 83 14.69 -10.89 18.34
C ILE A 83 13.87 -9.93 19.23
N TYR A 84 14.02 -10.02 20.56
CA TYR A 84 13.41 -9.11 21.52
C TYR A 84 13.78 -7.64 21.27
N GLU A 85 15.08 -7.32 21.14
CA GLU A 85 15.50 -5.93 20.89
C GLU A 85 14.99 -5.41 19.54
N VAL A 86 14.90 -6.25 18.51
CA VAL A 86 14.29 -5.88 17.22
C VAL A 86 12.80 -5.57 17.37
N ILE A 87 12.04 -6.45 18.02
CA ILE A 87 10.59 -6.26 18.26
C ILE A 87 10.36 -5.02 19.12
N LYS A 88 11.10 -4.87 20.21
CA LYS A 88 11.04 -3.73 21.12
C LYS A 88 11.34 -2.42 20.41
N ASN A 89 12.42 -2.34 19.62
CA ASN A 89 12.77 -1.12 18.88
C ASN A 89 11.69 -0.77 17.85
N HIS A 90 11.14 -1.77 17.16
CA HIS A 90 10.06 -1.54 16.19
C HIS A 90 8.78 -1.04 16.85
N ILE A 91 8.38 -1.60 18.00
CA ILE A 91 7.25 -1.09 18.79
C ILE A 91 7.52 0.37 19.22
N MET A 92 8.73 0.66 19.71
CA MET A 92 9.10 2.02 20.12
C MET A 92 9.07 3.03 18.97
N GLU A 93 9.47 2.62 17.75
CA GLU A 93 9.40 3.43 16.53
C GLU A 93 7.95 3.64 16.05
N VAL A 94 7.13 2.59 16.03
CA VAL A 94 5.72 2.65 15.59
C VAL A 94 4.90 3.56 16.49
N TYR A 95 5.17 3.58 17.79
CA TYR A 95 4.51 4.46 18.76
C TYR A 95 5.19 5.82 18.96
N ASN A 96 6.28 6.09 18.22
CA ASN A 96 7.02 7.35 18.25
C ASN A 96 7.38 7.83 19.68
N VAL A 97 7.68 6.88 20.58
CA VAL A 97 7.97 7.19 21.98
C VAL A 97 9.44 7.58 22.09
N LYS A 98 9.72 8.88 21.97
CA LYS A 98 10.98 9.40 22.51
C LYS A 98 10.91 9.33 24.04
N GLN A 99 12.00 8.90 24.67
CA GLN A 99 12.15 9.03 26.12
C GLN A 99 11.98 10.51 26.50
N GLY A 100 10.82 10.88 27.07
CA GLY A 100 10.64 12.15 27.77
C GLY A 100 9.71 13.22 27.16
N ASP A 101 8.80 12.92 26.23
CA ASP A 101 7.86 13.95 25.74
C ASP A 101 6.67 14.18 26.70
N GLN A 102 6.80 15.21 27.54
CA GLN A 102 5.78 15.73 28.48
C GLN A 102 4.40 16.01 27.83
N LYS A 103 4.35 16.30 26.53
CA LYS A 103 3.10 16.58 25.81
C LYS A 103 2.26 15.35 25.50
N PHE A 104 2.88 14.17 25.36
CA PHE A 104 2.16 12.91 25.16
C PHE A 104 1.28 12.56 26.37
N ILE A 105 1.75 12.92 27.56
CA ILE A 105 1.06 12.71 28.84
C ILE A 105 -0.20 13.59 28.94
N GLU A 106 -0.13 14.85 28.52
CA GLU A 106 -1.26 15.79 28.54
C GLU A 106 -2.42 15.35 27.62
N ILE A 107 -2.12 14.86 26.41
CA ILE A 107 -3.12 14.31 25.47
C ILE A 107 -3.73 13.02 26.01
N PHE A 108 -2.87 12.15 26.56
CA PHE A 108 -3.28 10.86 27.08
C PHE A 108 -4.25 11.04 28.25
N ASN A 109 -4.00 12.01 29.15
CA ASN A 109 -4.89 12.34 30.26
C ASN A 109 -6.25 12.86 29.80
N LEU A 110 -6.30 13.60 28.69
CA LEU A 110 -7.54 14.14 28.11
C LEU A 110 -8.45 13.03 27.56
N LYS A 111 -7.88 12.01 26.91
CA LYS A 111 -8.59 10.78 26.48
C LYS A 111 -8.87 9.80 27.62
N PHE A 112 -7.98 9.69 28.60
CA PHE A 112 -8.13 8.78 29.74
C PHE A 112 -9.26 9.22 30.69
N THR A 113 -9.49 10.53 30.82
CA THR A 113 -10.62 11.07 31.60
C THR A 113 -11.97 10.73 30.95
N GLN A 114 -12.01 10.61 29.61
CA GLN A 114 -13.19 10.14 28.86
C GLN A 114 -13.37 8.61 28.97
N LEU A 115 -12.28 7.84 29.02
CA LEU A 115 -12.30 6.38 29.17
C LEU A 115 -12.68 5.91 30.59
N LYS A 116 -12.40 6.71 31.63
CA LYS A 116 -12.71 6.37 33.04
C LYS A 116 -14.21 6.35 33.34
N THR A 117 -15.04 6.92 32.46
CA THR A 117 -16.50 6.98 32.59
C THR A 117 -17.25 5.82 31.92
N GLN A 118 -16.57 4.96 31.15
CA GLN A 118 -17.16 3.74 30.59
C GLN A 118 -16.38 2.52 31.08
N GLN A 119 -17.10 1.45 31.41
CA GLN A 119 -16.55 0.19 31.88
C GLN A 119 -15.51 -0.33 30.88
N PHE A 120 -14.49 -1.06 31.35
CA PHE A 120 -13.45 -1.68 30.51
C PHE A 120 -14.09 -2.39 29.31
N GLU A 121 -14.14 -1.73 28.16
CA GLU A 121 -14.60 -2.32 26.91
C GLU A 121 -13.45 -3.10 26.26
N GLU A 122 -13.87 -4.09 25.48
CA GLU A 122 -13.09 -5.04 24.71
C GLU A 122 -11.92 -4.40 23.95
N LEU A 123 -10.86 -5.18 23.68
CA LEU A 123 -9.73 -4.79 22.82
C LEU A 123 -10.25 -4.03 21.59
N THR A 124 -9.74 -2.82 21.35
CA THR A 124 -10.20 -2.05 20.20
C THR A 124 -9.74 -2.74 18.92
N GLN A 125 -10.47 -2.56 17.81
CA GLN A 125 -10.04 -3.10 16.51
C GLN A 125 -8.62 -2.66 16.13
N MET A 126 -8.19 -1.47 16.61
CA MET A 126 -6.84 -0.95 16.42
C MET A 126 -5.77 -1.79 17.16
N ASP A 127 -6.08 -2.28 18.36
CA ASP A 127 -5.21 -3.17 19.12
C ASP A 127 -5.06 -4.51 18.42
N ILE A 128 -6.16 -5.05 17.88
CA ILE A 128 -6.18 -6.31 17.11
C ILE A 128 -5.36 -6.17 15.82
N ASP A 129 -5.52 -5.06 15.08
CA ASP A 129 -4.80 -4.83 13.82
C ASP A 129 -3.29 -4.67 14.05
N LEU A 130 -2.89 -4.07 15.17
CA LEU A 130 -1.48 -3.97 15.55
C LEU A 130 -0.89 -5.32 15.97
N ILE A 131 -1.62 -6.11 16.78
CA ILE A 131 -1.19 -7.47 17.13
C ILE A 131 -0.97 -8.28 15.86
N LYS A 132 -1.88 -8.18 14.87
CA LYS A 132 -1.72 -8.82 13.56
C LYS A 132 -0.49 -8.36 12.79
N LEU A 133 -0.15 -7.06 12.80
CA LEU A 133 1.09 -6.59 12.18
C LEU A 133 2.30 -7.24 12.83
N ILE A 134 2.34 -7.25 14.16
CA ILE A 134 3.52 -7.72 14.88
C ILE A 134 3.70 -9.22 14.71
N ILE A 135 2.61 -9.99 14.72
CA ILE A 135 2.61 -11.41 14.32
C ILE A 135 3.18 -11.57 12.90
N ASN A 136 2.67 -10.82 11.92
CA ASN A 136 3.13 -10.91 10.53
C ASN A 136 4.63 -10.54 10.40
N HIS A 137 5.11 -9.53 11.13
CA HIS A 137 6.53 -9.18 11.15
C HIS A 137 7.39 -10.27 11.79
N CYS A 138 6.90 -10.90 12.87
CA CYS A 138 7.57 -12.04 13.48
C CYS A 138 7.62 -13.23 12.51
N GLN A 139 6.54 -13.50 11.78
CA GLN A 139 6.50 -14.54 10.75
C GLN A 139 7.48 -14.26 9.61
N VAL A 140 7.60 -13.02 9.14
CA VAL A 140 8.62 -12.62 8.14
C VAL A 140 10.05 -12.81 8.68
N LEU A 141 10.30 -12.48 9.95
CA LEU A 141 11.60 -12.70 10.57
C LEU A 141 11.91 -14.19 10.75
N ILE A 142 10.92 -14.99 11.18
CA ILE A 142 11.02 -16.44 11.29
C ILE A 142 11.34 -17.04 9.91
N GLN A 143 10.63 -16.63 8.86
CA GLN A 143 10.88 -17.07 7.49
C GLN A 143 12.28 -16.65 7.00
N TYR A 144 12.74 -15.45 7.33
CA TYR A 144 14.11 -15.01 7.03
C TYR A 144 15.16 -15.87 7.75
N PHE A 145 14.92 -16.23 9.02
CA PHE A 145 15.78 -17.16 9.75
C PHE A 145 15.73 -18.57 9.17
N GLU A 146 14.56 -19.03 8.73
CA GLU A 146 14.39 -20.30 8.04
C GLU A 146 15.18 -20.33 6.73
N GLU A 147 15.16 -19.26 5.94
CA GLU A 147 16.01 -19.13 4.73
C GLU A 147 17.51 -19.20 5.07
N ILE A 148 17.94 -18.57 6.17
CA ILE A 148 19.33 -18.66 6.65
C ILE A 148 19.67 -20.09 7.07
N LEU A 149 18.79 -20.75 7.82
CA LEU A 149 18.95 -22.12 8.27
C LEU A 149 19.03 -23.08 7.08
N ILE A 150 18.17 -22.92 6.07
CA ILE A 150 18.16 -23.71 4.84
C ILE A 150 19.49 -23.53 4.09
N MET A 151 20.02 -22.30 4.01
CA MET A 151 21.33 -22.04 3.39
C MET A 151 22.49 -22.77 4.07
N ILE A 152 22.35 -23.13 5.36
CA ILE A 152 23.34 -23.92 6.11
C ILE A 152 22.92 -25.38 6.31
N GLY A 153 21.83 -25.83 5.67
CA GLY A 153 21.37 -27.22 5.63
C GLY A 153 20.36 -27.63 6.70
N PHE A 154 19.70 -26.67 7.36
CA PHE A 154 18.73 -26.89 8.43
C PHE A 154 17.34 -26.39 8.04
N SER A 155 16.30 -27.00 8.59
CA SER A 155 14.91 -26.52 8.47
C SER A 155 14.30 -26.39 9.86
N LEU A 156 13.52 -25.33 10.10
CA LEU A 156 12.68 -25.26 11.30
C LEU A 156 11.55 -26.31 11.16
N SER A 157 11.26 -27.04 12.24
CA SER A 157 10.01 -27.81 12.30
C SER A 157 8.83 -26.88 12.53
N GLU A 158 7.63 -27.36 12.23
CA GLU A 158 6.38 -26.65 12.50
C GLU A 158 6.28 -26.27 13.99
N GLU A 159 6.64 -27.17 14.92
CA GLU A 159 6.63 -26.87 16.35
C GLU A 159 7.68 -25.81 16.75
N GLY A 160 8.83 -25.77 16.07
CA GLY A 160 9.86 -24.77 16.30
C GLY A 160 9.45 -23.37 15.83
N ALA A 161 8.74 -23.28 14.71
CA ALA A 161 8.16 -22.04 14.22
C ALA A 161 7.06 -21.54 15.17
N ASP A 162 6.17 -22.42 15.61
CA ASP A 162 5.11 -22.12 16.59
C ASP A 162 5.68 -21.61 17.92
N PHE A 163 6.76 -22.22 18.41
CA PHE A 163 7.43 -21.77 19.64
C PHE A 163 7.96 -20.34 19.52
N LEU A 164 8.58 -19.99 18.38
CA LEU A 164 9.08 -18.64 18.14
C LEU A 164 7.93 -17.63 18.05
N GLU A 165 6.81 -18.01 17.45
CA GLU A 165 5.61 -17.17 17.38
C GLU A 165 5.00 -16.93 18.77
N GLN A 166 4.87 -17.97 19.60
CA GLN A 166 4.35 -17.84 20.97
C GLN A 166 5.29 -17.03 21.88
N ALA A 167 6.60 -17.21 21.75
CA ALA A 167 7.57 -16.41 22.48
C ALA A 167 7.44 -14.91 22.12
N ALA A 168 7.24 -14.59 20.84
CA ALA A 168 7.02 -13.22 20.39
C ALA A 168 5.73 -12.61 20.97
N LEU A 169 4.63 -13.37 21.00
CA LEU A 169 3.36 -12.95 21.61
C LEU A 169 3.48 -12.67 23.11
N PHE A 170 4.18 -13.55 23.84
CA PHE A 170 4.41 -13.35 25.27
C PHE A 170 5.25 -12.09 25.57
N MET A 171 6.30 -11.85 24.78
CA MET A 171 7.11 -10.63 24.89
C MET A 171 6.30 -9.35 24.61
N LEU A 172 5.36 -9.42 23.67
CA LEU A 172 4.43 -8.32 23.38
C LEU A 172 3.57 -7.97 24.60
N TRP A 173 3.00 -8.99 25.22
CA TRP A 173 2.15 -8.84 26.41
C TRP A 173 2.91 -8.18 27.56
N GLN A 174 4.15 -8.60 27.83
CA GLN A 174 4.99 -7.98 28.87
C GLN A 174 5.24 -6.48 28.63
N CYS A 175 5.51 -6.08 27.38
CA CYS A 175 5.72 -4.67 27.03
C CYS A 175 4.45 -3.83 27.26
N LEU A 176 3.28 -4.37 26.93
CA LEU A 176 1.99 -3.71 27.16
C LEU A 176 1.71 -3.53 28.66
N CYS A 177 1.99 -4.56 29.46
CA CYS A 177 1.85 -4.49 30.93
C CYS A 177 2.79 -3.44 31.55
N GLN A 178 4.06 -3.41 31.15
CA GLN A 178 5.02 -2.42 31.66
C GLN A 178 4.60 -0.98 31.33
N LYS A 179 4.06 -0.74 30.13
CA LYS A 179 3.56 0.58 29.72
C LYS A 179 2.34 1.01 30.52
N PHE A 180 1.47 0.07 30.88
CA PHE A 180 0.33 0.34 31.73
C PHE A 180 0.78 0.84 33.12
N ASP A 181 1.86 0.28 33.64
CA ASP A 181 2.42 0.59 34.96
C ASP A 181 3.17 1.95 34.98
N GLU A 182 3.99 2.25 33.96
CA GLU A 182 4.65 3.57 33.79
C GLU A 182 3.64 4.72 33.75
N LYS A 183 2.48 4.48 33.12
CA LYS A 183 1.42 5.49 33.00
C LYS A 183 0.71 5.78 34.31
N LEU A 184 0.50 4.76 35.15
CA LEU A 184 -0.05 4.94 36.49
C LEU A 184 0.85 5.82 37.36
N GLN A 185 2.17 5.63 37.28
CA GLN A 185 3.15 6.43 38.04
C GLN A 185 3.18 7.90 37.60
N ILE A 186 3.10 8.18 36.30
CA ILE A 186 3.07 9.56 35.77
C ILE A 186 1.83 10.32 36.27
N GLN A 187 0.67 9.66 36.29
CA GLN A 187 -0.57 10.25 36.78
C GLN A 187 -0.52 10.60 38.27
N GLU A 188 0.17 9.77 39.08
CA GLU A 188 0.37 10.05 40.51
C GLU A 188 1.27 11.29 40.71
N ILE A 189 2.33 11.44 39.91
CA ILE A 189 3.26 12.58 39.98
C ILE A 189 2.58 13.91 39.58
N GLU A 190 1.73 13.91 38.57
CA GLU A 190 1.00 15.12 38.15
C GLU A 190 -0.08 15.54 39.15
N LEU A 191 -0.79 14.57 39.74
CA LEU A 191 -1.75 14.84 40.80
C LEU A 191 -1.04 15.48 42.00
N GLU A 192 0.14 14.99 42.37
CA GLU A 192 0.98 15.60 43.41
C GLU A 192 1.47 17.01 43.04
N ASN A 193 1.88 17.24 41.79
CA ASN A 193 2.39 18.54 41.37
C ASN A 193 1.29 19.63 41.32
N ASN A 194 0.08 19.26 40.89
CA ASN A 194 -1.08 20.16 40.91
C ASN A 194 -1.50 20.52 42.35
N LEU A 195 -1.45 19.55 43.26
CA LEU A 195 -1.68 19.79 44.70
C LEU A 195 -0.61 20.72 45.31
N LYS A 196 0.68 20.52 44.95
CA LYS A 196 1.78 21.38 45.40
C LYS A 196 1.70 22.80 44.84
N GLN A 197 1.18 23.01 43.63
CA GLN A 197 0.96 24.34 43.07
C GLN A 197 -0.20 25.08 43.76
N SER A 198 -1.29 24.39 44.12
CA SER A 198 -2.38 25.02 44.89
C SER A 198 -1.92 25.47 46.28
N ASP A 199 -1.06 24.68 46.94
CA ASP A 199 -0.52 25.03 48.26
C ASP A 199 0.45 26.23 48.21
N LYS A 200 1.26 26.34 47.15
CA LYS A 200 2.13 27.50 46.91
C LYS A 200 1.33 28.78 46.67
N TYR A 201 0.19 28.67 46.00
CA TYR A 201 -0.73 29.77 45.73
C TYR A 201 -1.38 30.29 47.01
N ILE A 202 -1.81 29.40 47.90
CA ILE A 202 -2.38 29.75 49.22
C ILE A 202 -1.36 30.50 50.10
N LEU A 203 -0.08 30.09 50.06
CA LEU A 203 0.99 30.71 50.84
C LEU A 203 1.38 32.10 50.33
N TYR A 204 1.43 32.31 49.00
CA TYR A 204 1.69 33.62 48.40
C TYR A 204 0.53 34.62 48.61
N LYS A 205 -0.71 34.12 48.66
CA LYS A 205 -1.94 34.90 48.86
C LYS A 205 -1.95 35.68 50.19
N GLN A 206 -1.34 35.15 51.24
CA GLN A 206 -1.32 35.76 52.59
C GLN A 206 -0.33 36.92 52.75
N GLN A 207 0.58 37.14 51.78
CA GLN A 207 1.69 38.10 51.90
C GLN A 207 1.72 39.20 50.82
N ALA A 208 0.86 39.12 49.80
CA ALA A 208 0.86 40.02 48.65
C ALA A 208 0.08 41.33 48.90
N ASN A 209 0.58 42.45 48.36
CA ASN A 209 -0.17 43.71 48.32
C ASN A 209 -1.34 43.61 47.31
N SER A 210 -2.30 44.54 47.37
CA SER A 210 -3.53 44.52 46.55
C SER A 210 -3.30 44.53 45.03
N LYS A 211 -2.14 45.02 44.57
CA LYS A 211 -1.76 45.01 43.15
C LYS A 211 -1.28 43.62 42.71
N ASP A 212 -0.50 42.94 43.55
CA ASP A 212 -0.05 41.56 43.29
C ASP A 212 -1.22 40.57 43.35
N GLN A 213 -2.19 40.80 44.26
CA GLN A 213 -3.44 40.03 44.31
C GLN A 213 -4.27 40.18 43.03
N SER A 214 -4.41 41.42 42.52
CA SER A 214 -5.11 41.68 41.25
C SER A 214 -4.48 40.93 40.07
N LYS A 215 -3.13 40.86 40.06
CA LYS A 215 -2.39 40.13 39.03
C LYS A 215 -2.62 38.63 39.12
N ILE A 216 -2.44 38.06 40.31
CA ILE A 216 -2.64 36.64 40.59
C ILE A 216 -4.07 36.21 40.23
N LEU A 217 -5.07 37.01 40.58
CA LEU A 217 -6.47 36.76 40.24
C LEU A 217 -6.70 36.79 38.72
N ALA A 218 -6.13 37.77 38.02
CA ALA A 218 -6.20 37.84 36.56
C ALA A 218 -5.59 36.60 35.89
N GLU A 219 -4.42 36.15 36.35
CA GLU A 219 -3.76 34.91 35.89
C GLU A 219 -4.62 33.67 36.17
N SER A 220 -5.14 33.54 37.40
CA SER A 220 -5.98 32.41 37.80
C SER A 220 -7.30 32.33 37.04
N LEU A 221 -7.80 33.46 36.53
CA LEU A 221 -9.04 33.52 35.78
C LEU A 221 -8.82 33.21 34.31
N ILE A 222 -7.84 33.88 33.69
CA ILE A 222 -7.69 33.83 32.25
C ILE A 222 -7.14 32.47 31.80
N HIS A 223 -6.29 31.85 32.61
CA HIS A 223 -5.63 30.61 32.25
C HIS A 223 -6.62 29.44 32.07
N PRO A 224 -7.55 29.16 33.01
CA PRO A 224 -8.59 28.15 32.80
C PRO A 224 -9.52 28.45 31.61
N ILE A 225 -9.88 29.72 31.39
CA ILE A 225 -10.73 30.12 30.26
C ILE A 225 -10.01 29.79 28.94
N ILE A 226 -8.75 30.18 28.81
CA ILE A 226 -7.95 29.92 27.60
C ILE A 226 -7.75 28.42 27.41
N ILE A 227 -7.37 27.67 28.45
CA ILE A 227 -7.20 26.21 28.38
C ILE A 227 -8.48 25.55 27.88
N ASN A 228 -9.64 25.92 28.44
CA ASN A 228 -10.90 25.30 28.07
C ASN A 228 -11.28 25.61 26.61
N ILE A 229 -11.04 26.84 26.15
CA ILE A 229 -11.33 27.23 24.77
C ILE A 229 -10.38 26.57 23.79
N MET A 230 -9.10 26.51 24.14
CA MET A 230 -8.10 25.77 23.37
C MET A 230 -8.49 24.30 23.28
N SER A 231 -8.90 23.67 24.39
CA SER A 231 -9.35 22.28 24.45
C SER A 231 -10.62 22.03 23.60
N ASN A 232 -11.63 22.90 23.70
CA ASN A 232 -12.86 22.78 22.91
C ASN A 232 -12.61 22.98 21.42
N SER A 233 -11.80 23.98 21.07
CA SER A 233 -11.40 24.22 19.67
C SER A 233 -10.60 23.03 19.15
N TYR A 234 -9.76 22.44 19.99
CA TYR A 234 -8.98 21.25 19.68
C TYR A 234 -9.86 20.02 19.45
N GLN A 235 -10.88 19.79 20.28
CA GLN A 235 -11.84 18.70 20.10
C GLN A 235 -12.60 18.83 18.77
N LYS A 236 -13.09 20.04 18.44
CA LYS A 236 -13.74 20.31 17.16
C LYS A 236 -12.79 20.08 15.99
N LEU A 237 -11.53 20.48 16.16
CA LEU A 237 -10.47 20.25 15.18
C LEU A 237 -10.28 18.75 14.94
N ASP A 238 -10.15 17.95 16.00
CA ASP A 238 -9.99 16.49 15.92
C ASP A 238 -11.16 15.83 15.16
N GLU A 239 -12.39 16.20 15.48
CA GLU A 239 -13.59 15.70 14.78
C GLU A 239 -13.59 16.10 13.29
N LYS A 240 -13.20 17.34 12.97
CA LYS A 240 -13.13 17.83 11.59
C LYS A 240 -11.98 17.16 10.82
N CYS A 241 -10.81 17.01 11.44
CA CYS A 241 -9.66 16.28 10.93
C CYS A 241 -10.04 14.85 10.55
N GLN A 242 -10.67 14.11 11.46
CA GLN A 242 -11.09 12.73 11.21
C GLN A 242 -12.10 12.62 10.05
N LYS A 243 -13.03 13.58 9.93
CA LYS A 243 -14.00 13.62 8.82
C LYS A 243 -13.32 13.93 7.48
N GLN A 244 -12.44 14.93 7.43
CA GLN A 244 -11.71 15.27 6.20
C GLN A 244 -10.75 14.16 5.80
N PHE A 245 -10.04 13.55 6.76
CA PHE A 245 -9.14 12.44 6.51
C PHE A 245 -9.84 11.31 5.73
N LYS A 246 -11.04 10.92 6.18
CA LYS A 246 -11.83 9.84 5.56
C LYS A 246 -12.40 10.19 4.19
N ASN A 247 -12.63 11.48 3.91
CA ASN A 247 -13.36 11.91 2.72
C ASN A 247 -12.47 12.48 1.60
N GLN A 248 -11.29 13.02 1.94
CA GLN A 248 -10.50 13.87 1.03
C GLN A 248 -9.28 13.15 0.45
N PHE A 249 -8.67 12.24 1.20
CA PHE A 249 -7.46 11.57 0.73
C PHE A 249 -7.79 10.27 0.00
N HIS A 250 -7.44 10.22 -1.27
CA HIS A 250 -7.38 8.96 -1.99
C HIS A 250 -6.25 8.11 -1.40
N ILE A 251 -6.57 6.92 -0.89
CA ILE A 251 -5.58 5.99 -0.38
C ILE A 251 -5.20 5.07 -1.53
N PRO A 252 -3.97 5.17 -2.08
CA PRO A 252 -3.55 4.29 -3.15
C PRO A 252 -3.48 2.85 -2.65
N THR A 253 -3.92 1.94 -3.49
CA THR A 253 -3.82 0.50 -3.26
C THR A 253 -2.37 0.04 -3.27
N SER A 254 -2.09 -1.12 -2.66
CA SER A 254 -0.78 -1.78 -2.74
C SER A 254 -0.29 -1.95 -4.19
N GLN A 255 -1.22 -2.25 -5.11
CA GLN A 255 -0.91 -2.41 -6.53
C GLN A 255 -0.50 -1.08 -7.19
N GLU A 256 -1.18 0.03 -6.88
CA GLU A 256 -0.84 1.36 -7.40
C GLU A 256 0.51 1.85 -6.87
N ILE A 257 0.81 1.58 -5.60
CA ILE A 257 2.11 1.90 -4.99
C ILE A 257 3.21 1.11 -5.66
N LEU A 258 3.03 -0.21 -5.79
CA LEU A 258 4.01 -1.07 -6.46
C LEU A 258 4.29 -0.56 -7.86
N LYS A 259 3.25 -0.26 -8.65
CA LYS A 259 3.40 0.32 -9.99
C LYS A 259 4.19 1.64 -9.97
N THR A 260 3.83 2.56 -9.06
CA THR A 260 4.48 3.88 -8.97
C THR A 260 5.95 3.78 -8.56
N VAL A 261 6.24 2.90 -7.59
CA VAL A 261 7.61 2.64 -7.12
C VAL A 261 8.42 1.92 -8.21
N ASP A 262 7.85 0.90 -8.86
CA ASP A 262 8.44 0.19 -10.00
C ASP A 262 8.84 1.20 -11.08
N GLU A 263 7.91 2.06 -11.55
CA GLU A 263 8.17 3.09 -12.56
C GLU A 263 9.24 4.09 -12.13
N SER A 264 9.16 4.62 -10.91
CA SER A 264 10.11 5.60 -10.37
C SER A 264 11.54 5.05 -10.26
N ILE A 265 11.68 3.82 -9.78
CA ILE A 265 12.99 3.18 -9.64
C ILE A 265 13.57 2.83 -11.00
N LEU A 266 12.78 2.27 -11.92
CA LEU A 266 13.25 1.85 -13.24
C LEU A 266 13.61 3.02 -14.16
N GLN A 267 13.04 4.20 -13.92
CA GLN A 267 13.44 5.44 -14.60
C GLN A 267 14.74 6.04 -14.05
N SER A 268 15.23 5.56 -12.90
CA SER A 268 16.51 6.00 -12.34
C SER A 268 17.66 5.64 -13.27
N LYS A 269 18.64 6.54 -13.40
CA LYS A 269 19.91 6.25 -14.09
C LYS A 269 20.90 5.49 -13.19
N GLU A 270 20.58 5.35 -11.92
CA GLU A 270 21.44 4.70 -10.93
C GLU A 270 21.21 3.19 -10.94
N ASN A 271 22.03 2.45 -11.69
CA ASN A 271 21.97 1.00 -11.74
C ASN A 271 21.92 0.39 -10.33
N GLN A 272 22.77 0.85 -9.41
CA GLN A 272 22.82 0.33 -8.03
C GLN A 272 21.46 0.44 -7.30
N LYS A 273 20.74 1.53 -7.48
CA LYS A 273 19.40 1.72 -6.89
C LYS A 273 18.40 0.70 -7.44
N ILE A 274 18.45 0.44 -8.76
CA ILE A 274 17.64 -0.59 -9.42
C ILE A 274 18.02 -1.98 -8.90
N LEU A 275 19.31 -2.26 -8.72
CA LEU A 275 19.81 -3.53 -8.17
C LEU A 275 19.29 -3.78 -6.75
N ASP A 276 19.37 -2.79 -5.89
CA ASP A 276 18.96 -2.92 -4.50
C ASP A 276 17.45 -3.10 -4.38
N TYR A 277 16.69 -2.42 -5.24
CA TYR A 277 15.24 -2.62 -5.34
C TYR A 277 14.88 -4.03 -5.82
N ILE A 278 15.52 -4.55 -6.88
CA ILE A 278 15.23 -5.91 -7.37
C ILE A 278 15.56 -6.98 -6.31
N LYS A 279 16.59 -6.77 -5.49
CA LYS A 279 16.93 -7.68 -4.39
C LYS A 279 15.90 -7.66 -3.29
N ASN A 280 15.49 -6.46 -2.86
CA ASN A 280 14.53 -6.25 -1.80
C ASN A 280 13.77 -4.94 -2.04
N GLN A 281 12.48 -5.06 -2.38
CA GLN A 281 11.62 -3.91 -2.70
C GLN A 281 11.03 -3.24 -1.46
N VAL A 282 10.99 -3.96 -0.33
CA VAL A 282 10.29 -3.55 0.88
C VAL A 282 10.76 -2.17 1.38
N PRO A 283 12.08 -1.88 1.50
CA PRO A 283 12.54 -0.60 2.01
C PRO A 283 12.11 0.60 1.14
N GLN A 284 12.10 0.44 -0.18
CA GLN A 284 11.71 1.50 -1.11
C GLN A 284 10.20 1.73 -1.10
N ILE A 285 9.41 0.66 -0.96
CA ILE A 285 7.96 0.74 -0.77
C ILE A 285 7.66 1.45 0.55
N GLU A 286 8.28 1.04 1.66
CA GLU A 286 8.11 1.66 2.97
C GLU A 286 8.50 3.14 2.97
N ASN A 287 9.62 3.48 2.32
CA ASN A 287 10.03 4.86 2.17
C ASN A 287 8.99 5.68 1.38
N PHE A 288 8.45 5.14 0.29
CA PHE A 288 7.37 5.80 -0.46
C PHE A 288 6.12 6.00 0.40
N ILE A 289 5.70 4.97 1.15
CA ILE A 289 4.56 5.04 2.07
C ILE A 289 4.79 6.10 3.15
N ASN A 290 5.98 6.16 3.73
CA ASN A 290 6.34 7.15 4.74
C ASN A 290 6.30 8.58 4.19
N GLN A 291 6.82 8.80 2.99
CA GLN A 291 6.74 10.10 2.30
C GLN A 291 5.30 10.49 2.00
N TYR A 292 4.47 9.54 1.56
CA TYR A 292 3.06 9.77 1.27
C TYR A 292 2.28 10.15 2.54
N ILE A 293 2.46 9.39 3.62
CA ILE A 293 1.85 9.69 4.92
C ILE A 293 2.34 11.05 5.45
N GLN A 294 3.63 11.36 5.31
CA GLN A 294 4.16 12.65 5.74
C GLN A 294 3.54 13.80 4.94
N LYS A 295 3.32 13.64 3.63
CA LYS A 295 2.60 14.62 2.82
C LYS A 295 1.17 14.85 3.33
N ILE A 296 0.43 13.78 3.64
CA ILE A 296 -0.91 13.90 4.24
C ILE A 296 -0.84 14.65 5.58
N LYS A 297 0.14 14.33 6.43
CA LYS A 297 0.37 15.01 7.70
C LYS A 297 0.62 16.51 7.50
N ASP A 298 1.48 16.87 6.55
CA ASP A 298 1.82 18.25 6.24
C ASP A 298 0.60 19.02 5.68
N ASP A 299 -0.17 18.41 4.78
CA ASP A 299 -1.38 18.99 4.20
C ASP A 299 -2.44 19.27 5.29
N LEU A 300 -2.67 18.31 6.19
CA LEU A 300 -3.55 18.47 7.35
C LEU A 300 -3.05 19.57 8.29
N LEU A 301 -1.76 19.56 8.64
CA LEU A 301 -1.18 20.58 9.51
C LEU A 301 -1.38 21.98 8.94
N ASN A 302 -1.10 22.17 7.65
CA ASN A 302 -1.23 23.47 7.00
C ASN A 302 -2.68 23.95 7.01
N GLU A 303 -3.64 23.10 6.67
CA GLU A 303 -5.06 23.47 6.63
C GLU A 303 -5.61 23.79 8.04
N PHE A 304 -5.30 22.95 9.02
CA PHE A 304 -5.90 23.02 10.34
C PHE A 304 -5.22 24.00 11.29
N GLN A 305 -3.92 24.25 11.11
CA GLN A 305 -3.20 25.23 11.91
C GLN A 305 -3.75 26.64 11.71
N ASP A 306 -4.04 27.02 10.47
CA ASP A 306 -4.60 28.34 10.16
C ASP A 306 -6.03 28.48 10.68
N TYR A 307 -6.83 27.43 10.56
CA TYR A 307 -8.18 27.38 11.12
C TYR A 307 -8.15 27.57 12.65
N TYR A 308 -7.34 26.79 13.37
CA TYR A 308 -7.24 26.87 14.84
C TYR A 308 -6.73 28.23 15.31
N ARG A 309 -5.68 28.77 14.67
CA ARG A 309 -5.14 30.09 14.99
C ARG A 309 -6.19 31.18 14.80
N CYS A 310 -6.96 31.12 13.71
CA CYS A 310 -8.02 32.08 13.42
C CYS A 310 -9.13 32.02 14.48
N GLU A 311 -9.60 30.82 14.83
CA GLU A 311 -10.67 30.63 15.82
C GLU A 311 -10.28 31.17 17.21
N ILE A 312 -9.10 30.79 17.71
CA ILE A 312 -8.60 31.27 19.01
C ILE A 312 -8.33 32.77 18.99
N LYS A 313 -7.74 33.29 17.90
CA LYS A 313 -7.47 34.72 17.74
C LYS A 313 -8.76 35.55 17.79
N LEU A 314 -9.79 35.16 17.04
CA LEU A 314 -11.09 35.85 17.03
C LEU A 314 -11.71 35.87 18.43
N PHE A 315 -11.62 34.76 19.17
CA PHE A 315 -12.09 34.71 20.56
C PHE A 315 -11.30 35.69 21.45
N LEU A 316 -9.97 35.63 21.41
CA LEU A 316 -9.11 36.47 22.26
C LEU A 316 -9.25 37.97 21.91
N GLU A 317 -9.41 38.32 20.64
CA GLU A 317 -9.69 39.70 20.19
C GLU A 317 -11.06 40.18 20.68
N SER A 318 -12.08 39.32 20.63
CA SER A 318 -13.40 39.60 21.18
C SER A 318 -13.32 39.85 22.70
N LEU A 319 -12.60 38.99 23.43
CA LEU A 319 -12.40 39.13 24.86
C LEU A 319 -11.60 40.41 25.22
N LEU A 320 -10.56 40.72 24.45
CA LEU A 320 -9.77 41.94 24.61
C LEU A 320 -10.63 43.19 24.41
N ASN A 321 -11.52 43.17 23.41
CA ASN A 321 -12.44 44.27 23.16
C ASN A 321 -13.45 44.45 24.29
N LYS A 322 -13.98 43.35 24.85
CA LYS A 322 -14.83 43.39 26.06
C LYS A 322 -14.11 44.01 27.25
N ILE A 323 -12.86 43.62 27.49
CA ILE A 323 -12.04 44.18 28.59
C ILE A 323 -11.80 45.68 28.38
N LYS A 324 -11.45 46.12 27.16
CA LYS A 324 -11.27 47.55 26.84
C LYS A 324 -12.55 48.35 27.07
N LYS A 325 -13.72 47.81 26.68
CA LYS A 325 -15.02 48.43 26.95
C LYS A 325 -15.22 48.61 28.46
N ILE A 326 -15.07 47.53 29.24
CA ILE A 326 -15.18 47.53 30.71
C ILE A 326 -14.20 48.52 31.34
N GLN A 327 -12.93 48.53 30.92
CA GLN A 327 -11.90 49.42 31.46
C GLN A 327 -12.22 50.90 31.21
N THR A 328 -12.77 51.24 30.04
CA THR A 328 -13.18 52.62 29.72
C THR A 328 -14.26 53.12 30.69
N LEU A 329 -15.16 52.24 31.12
CA LEU A 329 -16.26 52.58 32.04
C LEU A 329 -15.81 52.64 33.50
N PHE A 330 -14.99 51.68 33.90
CA PHE A 330 -14.50 51.59 35.27
C PHE A 330 -13.20 52.36 35.51
N ASN A 331 -12.74 53.16 34.55
CA ASN A 331 -11.52 53.97 34.68
C ASN A 331 -11.56 54.89 35.92
N ASN A 332 -12.75 55.35 36.31
CA ASN A 332 -12.98 56.19 37.49
C ASN A 332 -13.49 55.41 38.70
N CYS A 333 -13.70 54.09 38.56
CA CYS A 333 -14.29 53.25 39.58
C CYS A 333 -13.19 52.45 40.29
N PHE A 334 -12.71 52.99 41.41
CA PHE A 334 -11.59 52.35 42.10
C PHE A 334 -11.99 51.05 42.82
N TYR A 335 -13.23 50.97 43.32
CA TYR A 335 -13.74 49.85 44.13
C TYR A 335 -15.05 49.25 43.63
N ALA A 336 -15.25 47.94 43.84
CA ALA A 336 -16.45 47.21 43.40
C ALA A 336 -17.77 47.81 43.94
N TYR A 337 -17.79 48.30 45.18
CA TYR A 337 -19.01 48.88 45.79
C TYR A 337 -19.56 50.09 45.02
N ASN A 338 -18.70 50.81 44.28
CA ASN A 338 -19.13 51.96 43.48
C ASN A 338 -19.99 51.57 42.27
N CYS A 339 -19.99 50.29 41.89
CA CYS A 339 -20.71 49.75 40.73
C CYS A 339 -22.19 49.41 41.03
N PHE A 340 -22.55 49.21 42.30
CA PHE A 340 -23.86 48.69 42.70
C PHE A 340 -24.82 49.77 43.19
N ASN A 341 -26.13 49.51 43.04
CA ASN A 341 -27.16 50.30 43.70
C ASN A 341 -27.27 49.87 45.17
N GLN A 342 -26.73 50.67 46.07
CA GLN A 342 -26.61 50.36 47.50
C GLN A 342 -27.96 50.22 48.21
N GLU A 343 -29.04 50.76 47.65
CA GLU A 343 -30.40 50.63 48.18
C GLU A 343 -31.04 49.28 47.83
N SER A 344 -30.54 48.62 46.78
CA SER A 344 -31.08 47.35 46.26
C SER A 344 -30.48 46.09 46.89
N LEU A 345 -29.50 46.25 47.80
CA LEU A 345 -28.75 45.14 48.40
C LEU A 345 -28.97 45.08 49.92
N SER A 346 -29.19 43.88 50.45
CA SER A 346 -29.19 43.61 51.89
C SER A 346 -27.81 43.82 52.52
N THR A 347 -27.74 43.94 53.85
CA THR A 347 -26.45 44.11 54.57
C THR A 347 -25.46 42.98 54.28
N GLN A 348 -25.94 41.74 54.16
CA GLN A 348 -25.12 40.59 53.81
C GLN A 348 -24.66 40.66 52.34
N GLN A 349 -25.57 41.02 51.43
CA GLN A 349 -25.26 41.19 50.01
C GLN A 349 -24.28 42.34 49.73
N LYS A 350 -24.24 43.37 50.58
CA LYS A 350 -23.24 44.46 50.50
C LYS A 350 -21.81 43.95 50.69
N GLN A 351 -21.61 42.96 51.56
CA GLN A 351 -20.29 42.34 51.78
C GLN A 351 -19.88 41.44 50.59
N GLU A 352 -20.86 40.94 49.83
CA GLU A 352 -20.63 40.07 48.66
C GLU A 352 -20.51 40.84 47.33
N GLN A 353 -20.50 42.18 47.34
CA GLN A 353 -20.41 43.00 46.12
C GLN A 353 -19.19 42.68 45.22
N PRO A 354 -17.96 42.46 45.74
CA PRO A 354 -16.84 42.03 44.91
C PRO A 354 -17.12 40.72 44.18
N LYS A 355 -17.71 39.74 44.87
CA LYS A 355 -18.11 38.44 44.32
C LYS A 355 -19.16 38.58 43.24
N PHE A 356 -20.18 39.41 43.45
CA PHE A 356 -21.21 39.67 42.43
C PHE A 356 -20.62 40.35 41.19
N LEU A 357 -19.74 41.33 41.36
CA LEU A 357 -19.13 42.01 40.21
C LEU A 357 -18.23 41.07 39.43
N PHE A 358 -17.49 40.21 40.13
CA PHE A 358 -16.67 39.20 39.50
C PHE A 358 -17.53 38.21 38.69
N ASP A 359 -18.61 37.68 39.28
CA ASP A 359 -19.54 36.80 38.57
C ASP A 359 -20.11 37.48 37.31
N ILE A 360 -20.49 38.76 37.39
CA ILE A 360 -20.94 39.53 36.23
C ILE A 360 -19.85 39.61 35.15
N LEU A 361 -18.62 39.94 35.53
CA LEU A 361 -17.49 40.02 34.60
C LEU A 361 -17.19 38.67 33.94
N ILE A 362 -17.17 37.57 34.71
CA ILE A 362 -16.90 36.23 34.19
C ILE A 362 -17.99 35.81 33.22
N ASN A 363 -19.25 35.96 33.63
CA ASN A 363 -20.37 35.62 32.75
C ASN A 363 -20.31 36.47 31.48
N TYR A 364 -20.02 37.77 31.57
CA TYR A 364 -19.85 38.62 30.38
C TYR A 364 -18.73 38.16 29.45
N PHE A 365 -17.57 37.79 30.00
CA PHE A 365 -16.45 37.24 29.23
C PHE A 365 -16.84 35.94 28.53
N LEU A 366 -17.60 35.07 29.21
CA LEU A 366 -18.12 33.79 28.72
C LEU A 366 -19.41 33.90 27.88
N ASN A 367 -19.86 35.11 27.54
CA ASN A 367 -21.14 35.35 26.85
C ASN A 367 -22.39 34.80 27.57
N LYS A 368 -22.36 34.73 28.90
CA LYS A 368 -23.48 34.32 29.76
C LYS A 368 -24.08 35.53 30.46
N ARG A 369 -25.37 35.45 30.78
CA ARG A 369 -26.06 36.47 31.58
C ARG A 369 -25.91 36.13 33.06
N SER A 370 -25.30 37.01 33.84
CA SER A 370 -25.26 36.87 35.30
C SER A 370 -26.60 37.25 35.92
N GLN A 371 -27.02 36.49 36.93
CA GLN A 371 -28.21 36.80 37.73
C GLN A 371 -28.06 38.10 38.54
N TYR A 372 -26.83 38.56 38.78
CA TYR A 372 -26.56 39.74 39.59
C TYR A 372 -26.54 41.06 38.80
N ILE A 373 -26.71 41.02 37.47
CA ILE A 373 -26.69 42.22 36.61
C ILE A 373 -27.70 43.28 37.07
N ASN A 374 -28.85 42.84 37.58
CA ASN A 374 -29.92 43.75 38.01
C ASN A 374 -29.54 44.60 39.25
N TYR A 375 -28.50 44.21 40.01
CA TYR A 375 -28.01 44.96 41.17
C TYR A 375 -27.04 46.09 40.80
N LEU A 376 -26.53 46.13 39.56
CA LEU A 376 -25.67 47.21 39.09
C LEU A 376 -26.45 48.52 38.95
N LYS A 377 -25.75 49.66 39.06
CA LYS A 377 -26.33 50.96 38.64
C LYS A 377 -26.66 50.91 37.14
N LYS A 378 -27.74 51.60 36.75
CA LYS A 378 -28.24 51.61 35.35
C LYS A 378 -27.16 51.96 34.31
N GLU A 379 -26.23 52.86 34.65
CA GLU A 379 -25.11 53.26 33.77
C GLU A 379 -24.17 52.09 33.41
N PHE A 380 -24.04 51.08 34.27
CA PHE A 380 -23.22 49.89 34.01
C PHE A 380 -24.02 48.76 33.38
N GLN A 381 -25.33 48.69 33.60
CA GLN A 381 -26.18 47.59 33.12
C GLN A 381 -26.17 47.46 31.59
N GLY A 382 -26.18 48.59 30.85
CA GLY A 382 -26.29 48.60 29.39
C GLY A 382 -25.19 47.81 28.66
N ILE A 383 -23.98 47.71 29.22
CA ILE A 383 -22.85 47.00 28.59
C ILE A 383 -22.99 45.48 28.67
N PHE A 384 -23.61 45.01 29.74
CA PHE A 384 -23.85 43.59 29.98
C PHE A 384 -25.15 43.10 29.29
N GLN A 385 -25.92 44.01 28.68
CA GLN A 385 -27.16 43.72 27.95
C GLN A 385 -26.93 43.40 26.46
N ASP A 386 -25.78 43.74 25.89
CA ASP A 386 -25.41 43.47 24.47
C ASP A 386 -25.34 41.96 24.10
N LEU A 387 -25.51 41.06 25.07
CA LEU A 387 -25.36 39.61 24.90
C LEU A 387 -26.52 38.92 24.16
N GLU A 388 -27.68 39.57 23.98
CA GLU A 388 -28.88 38.92 23.43
C GLU A 388 -28.94 38.83 21.90
N ILE A 389 -27.97 39.39 21.16
CA ILE A 389 -28.09 39.57 19.69
C ILE A 389 -27.12 38.68 18.86
N GLN A 390 -26.24 37.87 19.46
CA GLN A 390 -25.24 37.12 18.67
C GLN A 390 -25.64 35.64 18.42
N ASN A 391 -25.55 35.27 17.14
CA ASN A 391 -25.95 34.01 16.46
C ASN A 391 -25.88 32.71 17.29
N ASN A 392 -26.87 31.83 17.07
CA ASN A 392 -27.02 30.50 17.68
C ASN A 392 -25.73 29.65 17.68
N ASP A 393 -24.86 29.79 16.68
CA ASP A 393 -23.64 28.98 16.56
C ASP A 393 -22.58 29.27 17.66
N GLN A 394 -22.60 30.46 18.28
CA GLN A 394 -21.69 30.78 19.40
C GLN A 394 -22.20 30.30 20.77
N GLN A 395 -23.48 29.94 20.89
CA GLN A 395 -24.04 29.51 22.17
C GLN A 395 -23.57 28.10 22.57
N GLU A 396 -23.31 27.20 21.61
CA GLU A 396 -22.84 25.84 21.91
C GLU A 396 -21.44 25.79 22.53
N MET A 397 -20.51 26.67 22.15
CA MET A 397 -19.15 26.67 22.73
C MET A 397 -19.12 27.06 24.20
N ASN A 398 -20.08 27.85 24.67
CA ASN A 398 -20.01 28.47 26.00
C ASN A 398 -20.74 27.67 27.09
N GLN A 399 -21.53 26.64 26.73
CA GLN A 399 -22.32 25.88 27.70
C GLN A 399 -21.49 24.94 28.60
N LYS A 400 -20.28 24.52 28.19
CA LYS A 400 -19.49 23.49 28.90
C LYS A 400 -18.44 23.99 29.90
N VAL A 401 -18.27 25.30 30.09
CA VAL A 401 -17.44 25.81 31.21
C VAL A 401 -18.27 25.66 32.49
N GLU A 402 -18.14 24.53 33.18
CA GLU A 402 -18.76 24.32 34.49
C GLU A 402 -18.08 25.23 35.52
N ASN A 403 -18.89 26.06 36.20
CA ASN A 403 -18.43 27.08 37.15
C ASN A 403 -17.75 26.51 38.42
N GLU A 404 -17.74 25.18 38.61
CA GLU A 404 -17.39 24.55 39.88
C GLU A 404 -15.95 24.80 40.32
N ASN A 405 -15.00 24.93 39.38
CA ASN A 405 -13.59 25.21 39.71
C ASN A 405 -13.29 26.70 39.91
N VAL A 406 -14.16 27.61 39.49
CA VAL A 406 -13.93 29.05 39.63
C VAL A 406 -14.42 29.54 41.00
N ASN A 407 -15.41 28.86 41.58
CA ASN A 407 -16.12 29.22 42.83
C ASN A 407 -15.28 29.50 44.09
N VAL A 408 -14.01 29.14 44.14
CA VAL A 408 -13.20 29.14 45.38
C VAL A 408 -12.31 30.40 45.53
N LEU A 409 -12.23 31.29 44.54
CA LEU A 409 -11.28 32.43 44.53
C LEU A 409 -11.92 33.83 44.64
N PHE A 410 -13.22 33.93 44.91
CA PHE A 410 -14.05 35.06 44.47
C PHE A 410 -14.24 36.26 45.39
N ASP A 411 -13.79 36.21 46.64
CA ASP A 411 -14.23 37.19 47.65
C ASP A 411 -13.50 38.56 47.56
N GLU A 412 -12.54 38.76 46.63
CA GLU A 412 -11.45 39.71 46.88
C GLU A 412 -11.13 40.72 45.76
N ILE A 413 -11.96 40.90 44.71
CA ILE A 413 -11.72 41.98 43.73
C ILE A 413 -12.13 43.33 44.33
N GLU A 414 -11.26 43.88 45.15
CA GLU A 414 -11.45 45.21 45.71
C GLU A 414 -11.09 46.30 44.69
N ILE A 415 -10.04 46.11 43.88
CA ILE A 415 -9.52 47.15 42.98
C ILE A 415 -9.66 46.75 41.51
N LEU A 416 -10.53 47.44 40.77
CA LEU A 416 -10.88 47.08 39.38
C LEU A 416 -9.81 47.45 38.34
N PRO A 417 -9.26 48.68 38.31
CA PRO A 417 -8.36 49.10 37.22
C PRO A 417 -7.06 48.28 37.08
N PRO A 418 -6.34 47.91 38.16
CA PRO A 418 -5.16 47.05 38.07
C PRO A 418 -5.49 45.64 37.54
N PHE A 419 -6.59 45.05 38.00
CA PHE A 419 -7.05 43.74 37.54
C PHE A 419 -7.36 43.74 36.04
N LEU A 420 -8.12 44.71 35.55
CA LEU A 420 -8.44 44.82 34.12
C LEU A 420 -7.21 45.08 33.25
N LYS A 421 -6.28 45.90 33.73
CA LYS A 421 -5.01 46.17 33.04
C LYS A 421 -4.15 44.90 32.93
N GLU A 422 -4.11 44.08 33.99
CA GLU A 422 -3.37 42.82 33.93
C GLU A 422 -4.05 41.82 32.99
N LEU A 423 -5.38 41.67 33.06
CA LEU A 423 -6.12 40.82 32.12
C LEU A 423 -5.85 41.21 30.65
N GLN A 424 -5.87 42.51 30.36
CA GLN A 424 -5.55 43.04 29.03
C GLN A 424 -4.13 42.64 28.60
N SER A 425 -3.15 42.78 29.50
CA SER A 425 -1.75 42.40 29.27
C SER A 425 -1.63 40.90 28.98
N LEU A 426 -2.26 40.05 29.79
CA LEU A 426 -2.23 38.60 29.64
C LEU A 426 -2.83 38.15 28.31
N ILE A 427 -3.99 38.69 27.92
CA ILE A 427 -4.61 38.35 26.63
C ILE A 427 -3.77 38.83 25.46
N THR A 428 -3.18 40.02 25.55
CA THR A 428 -2.28 40.54 24.50
C THR A 428 -1.07 39.62 24.32
N LYS A 429 -0.50 39.13 25.43
CA LYS A 429 0.59 38.14 25.40
C LYS A 429 0.12 36.82 24.76
N GLN A 430 -1.07 36.35 25.08
CA GLN A 430 -1.63 35.12 24.51
C GLN A 430 -1.93 35.25 23.01
N LEU A 431 -2.37 36.43 22.56
CA LEU A 431 -2.52 36.77 21.14
C LEU A 431 -1.19 36.76 20.38
N GLN A 432 -0.07 37.08 21.04
CA GLN A 432 1.26 36.92 20.44
C GLN A 432 1.65 35.44 20.39
N MET A 433 1.46 34.72 21.49
CA MET A 433 1.79 33.28 21.57
C MET A 433 1.02 32.44 20.55
N ILE A 434 -0.24 32.76 20.26
CA ILE A 434 -1.05 32.00 19.28
C ILE A 434 -0.57 32.20 17.84
N GLN A 435 0.08 33.32 17.52
CA GLN A 435 0.65 33.54 16.17
C GLN A 435 1.78 32.56 15.87
N ASP A 436 2.55 32.20 16.89
CA ASP A 436 3.67 31.27 16.79
C ASP A 436 3.27 29.82 17.12
N PHE A 437 2.05 29.59 17.62
CA PHE A 437 1.58 28.27 18.03
C PHE A 437 1.53 27.29 16.86
N LYS A 438 2.16 26.13 17.00
CA LYS A 438 2.12 25.04 16.03
C LYS A 438 1.31 23.90 16.62
N ILE A 439 0.39 23.38 15.81
CA ILE A 439 -0.34 22.16 16.17
C ILE A 439 0.63 20.98 16.08
N GLU A 440 0.58 20.10 17.06
CA GLU A 440 1.29 18.82 16.99
C GLU A 440 0.28 17.73 16.62
N LEU A 441 0.49 17.03 15.51
CA LEU A 441 -0.46 16.02 15.02
C LEU A 441 -0.64 14.82 15.96
N ASN A 442 0.36 14.52 16.78
CA ASN A 442 0.29 13.48 17.81
C ASN A 442 -0.78 13.77 18.88
N LEU A 443 -1.18 15.04 19.04
CA LEU A 443 -2.30 15.42 19.88
C LEU A 443 -3.64 14.98 19.24
N LEU A 444 -3.70 14.78 17.91
CA LEU A 444 -4.92 14.39 17.18
C LEU A 444 -5.06 12.87 17.20
N ASN A 445 -6.28 12.35 17.22
CA ASN A 445 -6.54 10.92 17.21
C ASN A 445 -6.43 10.32 15.79
N LEU A 446 -5.30 10.56 15.12
CA LEU A 446 -5.07 10.15 13.73
C LEU A 446 -4.07 9.00 13.58
N ASP A 447 -3.31 8.64 14.62
CA ASP A 447 -2.30 7.57 14.52
C ASP A 447 -2.90 6.23 14.09
N GLY A 448 -4.10 5.90 14.60
CA GLY A 448 -4.83 4.70 14.16
C GLY A 448 -5.20 4.73 12.69
N GLU A 449 -5.58 5.90 12.18
CA GLU A 449 -5.94 6.07 10.77
C GLU A 449 -4.69 6.06 9.86
N PHE A 450 -3.58 6.68 10.28
CA PHE A 450 -2.30 6.59 9.57
C PHE A 450 -1.76 5.16 9.53
N ASN A 451 -1.90 4.41 10.63
CA ASN A 451 -1.50 3.00 10.67
C ASN A 451 -2.39 2.16 9.75
N LYS A 452 -3.71 2.37 9.75
CA LYS A 452 -4.62 1.71 8.78
C LYS A 452 -4.23 1.99 7.33
N ILE A 453 -3.95 3.27 6.99
CA ILE A 453 -3.46 3.63 5.65
C ILE A 453 -2.15 2.89 5.35
N ARG A 454 -1.17 2.94 6.26
CA ARG A 454 0.11 2.25 6.12
C ARG A 454 -0.12 0.77 5.83
N TYR A 455 -1.02 0.10 6.56
CA TYR A 455 -1.34 -1.32 6.34
C TYR A 455 -1.94 -1.59 4.96
N GLN A 456 -2.92 -0.79 4.55
CA GLN A 456 -3.58 -0.94 3.26
C GLN A 456 -2.58 -0.70 2.11
N MET A 457 -1.75 0.31 2.25
CA MET A 457 -0.69 0.67 1.30
C MET A 457 0.40 -0.40 1.24
N THR A 458 0.80 -0.95 2.38
CA THR A 458 1.77 -2.04 2.44
C THR A 458 1.19 -3.27 1.76
N GLY A 459 -0.02 -3.73 2.08
CA GLY A 459 -0.60 -4.94 1.48
C GLY A 459 0.11 -6.24 1.90
N CYS A 460 -0.04 -7.32 1.13
CA CYS A 460 0.50 -8.64 1.48
C CYS A 460 2.04 -8.68 1.45
N LEU A 461 2.68 -9.08 2.56
CA LEU A 461 4.14 -9.15 2.69
C LEU A 461 4.79 -10.39 2.08
N VAL A 462 3.99 -11.39 1.71
CA VAL A 462 4.49 -12.65 1.13
C VAL A 462 5.22 -12.36 -0.17
N LYS A 463 6.43 -12.90 -0.31
CA LYS A 463 7.28 -12.73 -1.49
C LYS A 463 7.12 -13.91 -2.43
N CYS A 464 7.18 -13.61 -3.72
CA CYS A 464 7.16 -14.63 -4.75
C CYS A 464 8.39 -15.53 -4.60
N PRO A 465 8.23 -16.86 -4.53
CA PRO A 465 9.35 -17.77 -4.33
C PRO A 465 10.39 -17.74 -5.47
N PHE A 466 10.01 -17.17 -6.63
CA PHE A 466 10.85 -17.11 -7.82
C PHE A 466 11.46 -15.74 -8.08
N CYS A 467 10.67 -14.68 -7.99
CA CYS A 467 11.16 -13.33 -8.27
C CYS A 467 11.46 -12.51 -7.02
N ASN A 468 11.15 -13.02 -5.82
CA ASN A 468 11.26 -12.32 -4.53
C ASN A 468 10.48 -11.00 -4.43
N ARG A 469 9.65 -10.70 -5.44
CA ARG A 469 8.74 -9.56 -5.45
C ARG A 469 7.66 -9.79 -4.41
N LYS A 470 7.29 -8.74 -3.71
CA LYS A 470 6.12 -8.73 -2.83
C LYS A 470 4.83 -9.01 -3.61
N CYS A 471 3.87 -9.68 -2.98
CA CYS A 471 2.53 -9.91 -3.52
C CYS A 471 1.78 -8.58 -3.77
N ASP A 472 1.04 -8.53 -4.88
CA ASP A 472 0.28 -7.35 -5.33
C ASP A 472 -1.03 -7.15 -4.56
N ARG A 473 -1.53 -8.22 -3.91
CA ARG A 473 -2.81 -8.23 -3.20
C ARG A 473 -2.76 -7.44 -1.90
N ASP A 474 -3.93 -6.95 -1.51
CA ASP A 474 -4.14 -6.30 -0.22
C ASP A 474 -4.05 -7.35 0.92
N ILE A 475 -3.61 -6.91 2.09
CA ILE A 475 -3.47 -7.74 3.29
C ILE A 475 -4.82 -8.17 3.88
N ARG A 476 -5.90 -7.45 3.54
CA ARG A 476 -7.25 -7.70 4.06
C ARG A 476 -7.80 -9.09 3.72
N GLU A 477 -7.26 -9.76 2.70
CA GLU A 477 -7.66 -11.10 2.31
C GLU A 477 -6.68 -12.15 2.87
N LEU A 478 -6.80 -12.57 4.14
CA LEU A 478 -5.81 -13.46 4.78
C LEU A 478 -5.52 -14.78 4.02
N ASN A 479 -6.47 -15.26 3.20
CA ASN A 479 -6.36 -16.51 2.44
C ASN A 479 -6.39 -16.29 0.91
N HIS A 480 -5.89 -15.17 0.40
CA HIS A 480 -5.83 -14.95 -1.04
C HIS A 480 -4.76 -15.84 -1.70
N LYS A 481 -5.00 -16.23 -2.96
CA LYS A 481 -3.92 -16.69 -3.83
C LYS A 481 -3.00 -15.52 -4.13
N HIS A 482 -1.73 -15.65 -3.76
CA HIS A 482 -0.73 -14.64 -3.99
C HIS A 482 -0.55 -14.41 -5.49
N GLU A 483 -0.33 -13.17 -5.89
CA GLU A 483 -0.15 -12.82 -7.28
C GLU A 483 0.97 -11.81 -7.46
N CYS A 484 1.65 -11.94 -8.60
CA CYS A 484 2.65 -11.01 -9.08
C CYS A 484 2.18 -10.59 -10.48
N SER A 485 1.16 -9.74 -10.52
CA SER A 485 0.42 -9.35 -11.73
C SER A 485 1.27 -8.58 -12.72
N GLN A 486 2.35 -7.93 -12.26
CA GLN A 486 3.34 -7.28 -13.11
C GLN A 486 4.63 -8.08 -13.23
N GLY A 487 4.54 -9.41 -13.10
CA GLY A 487 5.57 -10.43 -13.28
C GLY A 487 6.98 -9.87 -13.52
N HIS A 488 7.89 -10.02 -12.56
CA HIS A 488 9.23 -9.45 -12.75
C HIS A 488 10.01 -10.22 -13.82
N PHE A 489 10.38 -9.50 -14.88
CA PHE A 489 11.27 -9.96 -15.95
C PHE A 489 12.72 -10.12 -15.46
N LEU A 490 13.13 -9.56 -14.31
CA LEU A 490 14.53 -9.50 -13.88
C LEU A 490 14.95 -10.57 -12.85
N ARG A 491 14.48 -11.82 -13.04
CA ARG A 491 14.74 -12.94 -12.10
C ARG A 491 16.20 -13.38 -12.02
N GLY A 492 17.04 -12.93 -12.96
CA GLY A 492 18.47 -13.24 -12.95
C GLY A 492 19.17 -12.86 -11.64
N PHE A 493 18.70 -11.84 -10.90
CA PHE A 493 19.28 -11.54 -9.58
C PHE A 493 19.00 -12.59 -8.50
N GLN A 494 17.89 -13.32 -8.60
CA GLN A 494 17.58 -14.47 -7.76
C GLN A 494 18.27 -15.75 -8.24
N GLN A 495 19.24 -15.61 -9.17
CA GLN A 495 19.97 -16.73 -9.76
C GLN A 495 19.05 -17.70 -10.49
N VAL A 496 17.90 -17.20 -10.95
CA VAL A 496 16.96 -17.97 -11.75
C VAL A 496 17.35 -17.81 -13.21
N LEU A 497 17.83 -18.88 -13.80
CA LEU A 497 18.04 -18.98 -15.24
C LEU A 497 16.84 -19.69 -15.88
N VAL A 498 16.45 -19.26 -17.07
CA VAL A 498 15.53 -20.03 -17.91
C VAL A 498 16.36 -20.60 -19.05
N GLY A 499 16.41 -21.91 -19.15
CA GLY A 499 17.42 -22.62 -19.93
C GLY A 499 18.82 -22.37 -19.37
N ASN A 500 19.65 -21.64 -20.11
CA ASN A 500 21.04 -21.34 -19.73
C ASN A 500 21.33 -19.84 -19.57
N SER A 501 20.29 -19.00 -19.58
CA SER A 501 20.44 -17.56 -19.62
C SER A 501 19.58 -16.88 -18.57
N PRO A 502 19.99 -15.69 -18.09
CA PRO A 502 19.14 -14.86 -17.25
C PRO A 502 17.88 -14.55 -18.05
N SER A 503 16.73 -14.95 -17.54
CA SER A 503 15.48 -14.70 -18.24
C SER A 503 15.09 -13.24 -18.12
N ILE A 504 14.54 -12.71 -19.22
CA ILE A 504 13.79 -11.46 -19.30
C ILE A 504 12.30 -11.74 -19.52
N GLN A 505 11.80 -12.93 -19.16
CA GLN A 505 10.41 -13.34 -19.32
C GLN A 505 9.64 -13.23 -18.00
N THR A 506 8.39 -12.80 -18.04
CA THR A 506 7.48 -12.86 -16.89
C THR A 506 7.08 -14.30 -16.54
N CYS A 507 6.48 -14.50 -15.36
CA CYS A 507 6.10 -15.84 -14.88
C CYS A 507 5.13 -16.54 -15.83
N ASN A 508 4.23 -15.78 -16.43
CA ASN A 508 3.24 -16.26 -17.40
C ASN A 508 3.81 -16.47 -18.82
N GLU A 509 4.97 -15.89 -19.14
CA GLU A 509 5.64 -16.08 -20.45
C GLU A 509 6.51 -17.35 -20.50
N ILE A 510 6.80 -17.97 -19.34
CA ILE A 510 7.54 -19.23 -19.28
C ILE A 510 6.59 -20.39 -19.59
N LYS A 511 6.91 -21.17 -20.62
CA LYS A 511 6.15 -22.38 -20.95
C LYS A 511 6.41 -23.48 -19.93
N ASN A 512 5.40 -24.30 -19.66
CA ASN A 512 5.45 -25.36 -18.64
C ASN A 512 6.62 -26.33 -18.81
N ASP A 513 7.01 -26.62 -20.05
CA ASP A 513 8.09 -27.52 -20.42
C ASP A 513 9.50 -26.90 -20.30
N PHE A 514 9.60 -25.59 -20.04
CA PHE A 514 10.89 -24.92 -19.93
C PHE A 514 11.62 -25.30 -18.65
N LYS A 515 12.93 -25.50 -18.78
CA LYS A 515 13.82 -25.75 -17.65
C LYS A 515 14.19 -24.44 -16.97
N VAL A 516 13.97 -24.37 -15.67
CA VAL A 516 14.33 -23.25 -14.82
C VAL A 516 15.42 -23.72 -13.86
N GLN A 517 16.53 -23.00 -13.78
CA GLN A 517 17.64 -23.33 -12.89
C GLN A 517 17.71 -22.31 -11.74
N ARG A 518 17.75 -22.79 -10.49
CA ARG A 518 17.92 -21.99 -9.28
C ARG A 518 18.98 -22.66 -8.39
N VAL A 519 20.02 -21.91 -8.01
CA VAL A 519 21.10 -22.40 -7.10
C VAL A 519 21.69 -23.75 -7.57
N GLY A 520 21.87 -23.92 -8.88
CA GLY A 520 22.40 -25.15 -9.48
C GLY A 520 21.38 -26.25 -9.75
N GLN A 521 20.23 -26.25 -9.07
CA GLN A 521 19.14 -27.21 -9.29
C GLN A 521 18.29 -26.82 -10.51
N VAL A 522 17.85 -27.81 -11.28
CA VAL A 522 17.05 -27.63 -12.49
C VAL A 522 15.66 -28.22 -12.30
N PHE A 523 14.64 -27.39 -12.46
CA PHE A 523 13.23 -27.75 -12.34
C PHE A 523 12.52 -27.52 -13.68
N GLN A 524 11.40 -28.22 -13.91
CA GLN A 524 10.44 -27.80 -14.93
C GLN A 524 9.53 -26.72 -14.36
N TRP A 525 9.15 -25.74 -15.19
CA TRP A 525 8.27 -24.66 -14.74
C TRP A 525 6.92 -25.17 -14.20
N GLU A 526 6.39 -26.24 -14.78
CA GLU A 526 5.18 -26.90 -14.28
C GLU A 526 5.32 -27.41 -12.83
N GLN A 527 6.46 -28.03 -12.51
CA GLN A 527 6.73 -28.55 -11.15
C GLN A 527 6.72 -27.41 -10.13
N ILE A 528 7.33 -26.28 -10.49
CA ILE A 528 7.34 -25.07 -9.66
C ILE A 528 5.92 -24.55 -9.39
N GLN A 529 5.07 -24.54 -10.42
CA GLN A 529 3.68 -24.12 -10.27
C GLN A 529 2.89 -25.08 -9.35
N GLN A 530 3.20 -26.38 -9.41
CA GLN A 530 2.60 -27.40 -8.56
C GLN A 530 3.08 -27.34 -7.11
N GLU A 531 4.35 -26.99 -6.86
CA GLU A 531 4.91 -26.80 -5.51
C GLU A 531 4.36 -25.55 -4.82
N HIS A 532 4.01 -24.52 -5.59
CA HIS A 532 3.52 -23.24 -5.09
C HIS A 532 2.08 -22.94 -5.52
N GLN A 533 1.13 -23.84 -5.22
CA GLN A 533 -0.27 -23.71 -5.64
C GLN A 533 -1.00 -22.49 -5.04
N ASN A 534 -0.47 -21.96 -3.93
CA ASN A 534 -0.92 -20.71 -3.31
C ASN A 534 -0.51 -19.46 -4.11
N TRP A 535 0.31 -19.60 -5.15
CA TRP A 535 0.68 -18.54 -6.08
C TRP A 535 -0.04 -18.68 -7.43
N SER A 536 -0.54 -17.55 -7.94
CA SER A 536 -1.12 -17.41 -9.26
C SER A 536 -0.11 -16.81 -10.23
N PHE A 537 0.61 -17.68 -10.93
CA PHE A 537 1.63 -17.29 -11.92
C PHE A 537 1.05 -16.82 -13.27
N ASN A 538 -0.24 -17.08 -13.53
CA ASN A 538 -0.95 -16.75 -14.78
C ASN A 538 -1.89 -15.54 -14.64
N SER A 539 -1.70 -14.71 -13.61
CA SER A 539 -2.54 -13.55 -13.29
C SER A 539 -2.19 -12.34 -14.19
N GLN A 540 -2.32 -12.49 -15.51
CA GLN A 540 -2.09 -11.38 -16.42
C GLN A 540 -3.30 -10.43 -16.38
N LYS A 541 -3.16 -9.32 -15.65
CA LYS A 541 -3.90 -8.09 -15.97
C LYS A 541 -3.11 -7.43 -17.09
N GLN A 542 -3.78 -6.89 -18.12
CA GLN A 542 -3.15 -6.18 -19.25
C GLN A 542 -1.92 -5.41 -18.77
N GLU A 543 -0.73 -5.90 -19.13
CA GLU A 543 0.50 -5.24 -18.72
C GLU A 543 0.45 -3.80 -19.22
N SER A 544 0.82 -2.86 -18.35
CA SER A 544 1.25 -1.55 -18.83
C SER A 544 2.47 -1.81 -19.72
N LEU A 545 2.27 -1.82 -21.04
CA LEU A 545 3.35 -1.92 -22.04
C LEU A 545 4.51 -0.95 -21.71
N GLN A 546 4.18 0.17 -21.07
CA GLN A 546 5.15 1.15 -20.57
C GLN A 546 6.10 0.57 -19.52
N LEU A 547 5.60 -0.18 -18.53
CA LEU A 547 6.43 -0.75 -17.47
C LEU A 547 7.40 -1.80 -18.04
N LYS A 548 6.91 -2.67 -18.93
CA LYS A 548 7.74 -3.64 -19.66
C LYS A 548 8.86 -2.94 -20.43
N ASN A 549 8.55 -1.86 -21.13
CA ASN A 549 9.54 -1.09 -21.88
C ASN A 549 10.60 -0.45 -20.96
N LEU A 550 10.20 0.09 -19.80
CA LEU A 550 11.15 0.62 -18.81
C LEU A 550 12.09 -0.47 -18.28
N GLN A 551 11.58 -1.66 -18.04
CA GLN A 551 12.37 -2.80 -17.55
C GLN A 551 13.37 -3.30 -18.60
N LEU A 552 12.93 -3.48 -19.85
CA LEU A 552 13.82 -3.88 -20.96
C LEU A 552 14.90 -2.83 -21.21
N LYS A 553 14.56 -1.55 -21.08
CA LYS A 553 15.51 -0.45 -21.15
C LYS A 553 16.55 -0.56 -20.04
N ALA A 554 16.14 -0.66 -18.77
CA ALA A 554 17.06 -0.81 -17.64
C ALA A 554 17.98 -2.03 -17.78
N TRP A 555 17.43 -3.16 -18.25
CA TRP A 555 18.21 -4.37 -18.55
C TRP A 555 19.33 -4.09 -19.56
N ASN A 556 18.97 -3.50 -20.70
CA ASN A 556 19.89 -3.22 -21.80
C ASN A 556 20.92 -2.13 -21.47
N GLU A 557 20.56 -1.15 -20.64
CA GLU A 557 21.40 0.00 -20.27
C GLU A 557 22.45 -0.32 -19.19
N GLY A 558 22.42 -1.51 -18.60
CA GLY A 558 23.53 -1.98 -17.77
C GLY A 558 23.16 -2.99 -16.70
N VAL A 559 21.90 -3.02 -16.25
CA VAL A 559 21.47 -3.94 -15.19
C VAL A 559 21.73 -5.39 -15.58
N GLY A 560 21.43 -5.78 -16.82
CA GLY A 560 21.65 -7.14 -17.31
C GLY A 560 23.13 -7.56 -17.33
N ASN A 561 24.04 -6.61 -17.55
CA ASN A 561 25.48 -6.91 -17.51
C ASN A 561 25.91 -7.25 -16.09
N ILE A 562 25.43 -6.47 -15.11
CA ILE A 562 25.75 -6.67 -13.69
C ILE A 562 25.16 -8.00 -13.19
N VAL A 563 23.92 -8.32 -13.57
CA VAL A 563 23.30 -9.63 -13.31
C VAL A 563 24.17 -10.75 -13.83
N SER A 564 24.46 -10.72 -15.14
CA SER A 564 25.15 -11.81 -15.83
C SER A 564 26.54 -12.06 -15.23
N GLN A 565 27.26 -10.99 -14.89
CA GLN A 565 28.55 -11.07 -14.20
C GLN A 565 28.42 -11.66 -12.80
N THR A 566 27.39 -11.27 -12.05
CA THR A 566 27.14 -11.76 -10.68
C THR A 566 26.84 -13.26 -10.69
N ILE A 567 25.94 -13.71 -11.57
CA ILE A 567 25.63 -15.14 -11.72
C ILE A 567 26.87 -15.90 -12.21
N SER A 568 27.61 -15.36 -13.19
CA SER A 568 28.79 -16.02 -13.73
C SER A 568 29.84 -16.31 -12.65
N LYS A 569 30.09 -15.31 -11.78
CA LYS A 569 31.01 -15.44 -10.65
C LYS A 569 30.55 -16.52 -9.67
N ARG A 570 29.26 -16.56 -9.33
CA ARG A 570 28.71 -17.54 -8.38
C ARG A 570 28.68 -18.97 -8.93
N MET A 571 28.28 -19.15 -10.18
CA MET A 571 28.16 -20.46 -10.81
C MET A 571 29.48 -21.00 -11.37
N ASN A 572 30.56 -20.22 -11.31
CA ASN A 572 31.83 -20.51 -11.98
C ASN A 572 31.66 -20.92 -13.46
N LYS A 573 30.67 -20.30 -14.13
CA LYS A 573 30.28 -20.59 -15.52
C LYS A 573 30.05 -19.27 -16.22
N LYS A 574 30.54 -19.12 -17.45
CA LYS A 574 30.26 -17.92 -18.25
C LYS A 574 28.77 -17.89 -18.61
N ILE A 575 28.06 -16.90 -18.08
CA ILE A 575 26.68 -16.58 -18.45
C ILE A 575 26.73 -15.37 -19.38
N ASN A 576 26.17 -15.52 -20.58
CA ASN A 576 26.07 -14.42 -21.54
C ASN A 576 24.82 -13.61 -21.24
N ILE A 577 24.94 -12.28 -21.27
CA ILE A 577 23.77 -11.41 -21.28
C ILE A 577 23.02 -11.65 -22.60
N ILE A 578 21.74 -11.96 -22.50
CA ILE A 578 20.83 -11.80 -23.64
C ILE A 578 20.40 -10.36 -23.60
N LYS A 579 20.90 -9.53 -24.52
CA LYS A 579 20.27 -8.21 -24.70
C LYS A 579 18.84 -8.47 -25.09
N ALA A 580 17.92 -7.73 -24.48
CA ALA A 580 16.59 -7.60 -25.03
C ALA A 580 16.75 -6.76 -26.31
N GLU A 581 17.28 -7.34 -27.39
CA GLU A 581 17.04 -6.79 -28.72
C GLU A 581 15.54 -6.62 -28.79
N ASN A 582 15.04 -5.38 -28.81
CA ASN A 582 13.65 -5.00 -28.67
C ASN A 582 12.77 -6.22 -28.92
N ASN A 583 12.34 -6.86 -27.83
CA ASN A 583 11.58 -8.12 -27.85
C ASN A 583 10.16 -7.84 -28.36
N ASN A 584 10.08 -7.05 -29.43
CA ASN A 584 9.16 -7.06 -30.55
C ASN A 584 9.13 -8.46 -31.19
N PHE A 585 8.98 -9.51 -30.39
CA PHE A 585 8.23 -10.67 -30.86
C PHE A 585 6.78 -10.24 -31.18
N TYR A 586 6.31 -9.14 -30.58
CA TYR A 586 4.95 -8.59 -30.69
C TYR A 586 4.86 -7.13 -31.13
N GLN A 587 5.85 -6.64 -31.87
CA GLN A 587 5.73 -5.32 -32.47
C GLN A 587 6.10 -5.49 -33.94
N ASP A 588 5.05 -5.51 -34.75
CA ASP A 588 4.99 -5.59 -36.21
C ASP A 588 5.32 -6.97 -36.80
N SER A 589 4.87 -8.05 -36.16
CA SER A 589 4.92 -9.37 -36.81
C SER A 589 3.55 -9.70 -37.41
N ASN A 590 3.42 -9.48 -38.71
CA ASN A 590 2.36 -10.10 -39.48
C ASN A 590 2.76 -11.55 -39.78
N HIS A 591 1.82 -12.48 -39.64
CA HIS A 591 1.97 -13.86 -40.11
C HIS A 591 1.33 -14.00 -41.49
N TYR A 592 2.15 -14.29 -42.50
CA TYR A 592 1.68 -14.50 -43.87
C TYR A 592 1.44 -16.00 -44.10
N ILE A 593 0.22 -16.36 -44.49
CA ILE A 593 -0.17 -17.75 -44.74
C ILE A 593 -0.51 -17.88 -46.23
N PHE A 594 0.31 -18.60 -46.97
CA PHE A 594 0.06 -18.92 -48.37
C PHE A 594 -0.61 -20.28 -48.46
N ILE A 595 -1.75 -20.37 -49.13
CA ILE A 595 -2.48 -21.61 -49.37
C ILE A 595 -2.52 -21.83 -50.89
N LEU A 596 -1.76 -22.81 -51.37
CA LEU A 596 -1.49 -23.04 -52.79
C LEU A 596 -2.08 -24.36 -53.26
N ASP A 597 -2.96 -24.29 -54.26
CA ASP A 597 -3.53 -25.47 -54.92
C ASP A 597 -2.47 -26.20 -55.75
N ASP A 598 -2.32 -27.50 -55.53
CA ASP A 598 -1.46 -28.38 -56.32
C ASP A 598 -2.23 -29.57 -56.92
N SER A 599 -3.54 -29.41 -57.11
CA SER A 599 -4.40 -30.39 -57.79
C SER A 599 -3.97 -30.64 -59.24
N GLY A 600 -4.55 -31.68 -59.86
CA GLY A 600 -4.20 -32.11 -61.21
C GLY A 600 -4.35 -31.01 -62.28
N SER A 601 -5.31 -30.09 -62.12
CA SER A 601 -5.51 -28.95 -63.04
C SER A 601 -4.36 -27.94 -63.00
N MET A 602 -3.63 -27.90 -61.89
CA MET A 602 -2.52 -27.00 -61.64
C MET A 602 -1.20 -27.48 -62.27
N GLN A 603 -1.15 -28.69 -62.84
CA GLN A 603 0.09 -29.28 -63.34
C GLN A 603 0.83 -28.39 -64.36
N GLY A 604 2.17 -28.44 -64.32
CA GLY A 604 3.02 -27.81 -65.32
C GLY A 604 3.18 -26.30 -65.10
N GLN A 605 2.94 -25.51 -66.15
CA GLN A 605 3.25 -24.07 -66.11
C GLN A 605 2.41 -23.30 -65.10
N LYS A 606 1.16 -23.72 -64.85
CA LYS A 606 0.28 -23.08 -63.86
C LYS A 606 0.90 -23.13 -62.47
N TRP A 607 1.22 -24.33 -61.98
CA TRP A 607 1.92 -24.53 -60.70
C TRP A 607 3.23 -23.75 -60.63
N GLN A 608 4.07 -23.81 -61.68
CA GLN A 608 5.34 -23.08 -61.68
C GLN A 608 5.12 -21.57 -61.52
N ASN A 609 4.13 -21.00 -62.22
CA ASN A 609 3.84 -19.58 -62.12
C ASN A 609 3.40 -19.18 -60.70
N ILE A 610 2.55 -19.97 -60.04
CA ILE A 610 2.06 -19.65 -58.69
C ILE A 610 3.13 -19.88 -57.63
N LYS A 611 3.91 -20.96 -57.76
CA LYS A 611 5.09 -21.18 -56.91
C LYS A 611 6.04 -19.98 -56.99
N GLN A 612 6.39 -19.55 -58.20
CA GLN A 612 7.24 -18.37 -58.39
C GLN A 612 6.58 -17.08 -57.87
N GLY A 613 5.27 -16.96 -58.03
CA GLY A 613 4.51 -15.83 -57.49
C GLY A 613 4.56 -15.74 -55.97
N ALA A 614 4.28 -16.83 -55.27
CA ALA A 614 4.37 -16.90 -53.81
C ALA A 614 5.81 -16.61 -53.32
N ILE A 615 6.82 -17.14 -54.01
CA ILE A 615 8.24 -16.83 -53.73
C ILE A 615 8.57 -15.35 -53.94
N GLY A 616 8.07 -14.74 -55.01
CA GLY A 616 8.23 -13.31 -55.27
C GLY A 616 7.63 -12.44 -54.17
N VAL A 617 6.42 -12.77 -53.74
CA VAL A 617 5.72 -12.06 -52.65
C VAL A 617 6.45 -12.25 -51.32
N MET A 618 6.91 -13.47 -51.02
CA MET A 618 7.74 -13.72 -49.84
C MET A 618 9.02 -12.87 -49.85
N ASN A 619 9.73 -12.77 -50.98
CA ASN A 619 10.91 -11.90 -51.10
C ASN A 619 10.57 -10.42 -50.82
N LEU A 620 9.46 -9.92 -51.36
CA LEU A 620 9.01 -8.56 -51.06
C LEU A 620 8.76 -8.34 -49.57
N ILE A 621 8.05 -9.27 -48.93
CA ILE A 621 7.78 -9.22 -47.49
C ILE A 621 9.09 -9.22 -46.72
N LYS A 622 10.04 -10.09 -47.08
CA LYS A 622 11.37 -10.15 -46.46
C LYS A 622 12.10 -8.81 -46.55
N ASP A 623 12.05 -8.16 -47.71
CA ASP A 623 12.75 -6.90 -47.96
C ASP A 623 12.12 -5.72 -47.22
N GLN A 624 10.80 -5.74 -47.01
CA GLN A 624 10.06 -4.64 -46.36
C GLN A 624 9.79 -4.87 -44.87
N GLN A 625 9.73 -6.12 -44.43
CA GLN A 625 9.41 -6.56 -43.08
C GLN A 625 10.34 -7.72 -42.67
N SER A 626 11.56 -7.39 -42.25
CA SER A 626 12.61 -8.36 -41.90
C SER A 626 12.23 -9.36 -40.80
N LYS A 627 11.18 -9.07 -40.02
CA LYS A 627 10.66 -9.90 -38.92
C LYS A 627 9.41 -10.71 -39.27
N ALA A 628 8.85 -10.53 -40.46
CA ALA A 628 7.68 -11.28 -40.89
C ALA A 628 7.99 -12.77 -40.99
N LYS A 629 7.00 -13.59 -40.64
CA LYS A 629 7.08 -15.05 -40.78
C LYS A 629 6.06 -15.52 -41.79
N SER A 630 6.40 -16.60 -42.48
CA SER A 630 5.52 -17.21 -43.48
C SER A 630 5.23 -18.66 -43.13
N SER A 631 3.98 -19.06 -43.29
CA SER A 631 3.57 -20.45 -43.45
C SER A 631 3.13 -20.69 -44.90
N VAL A 632 3.47 -21.85 -45.44
CA VAL A 632 3.00 -22.28 -46.77
C VAL A 632 2.29 -23.61 -46.62
N ILE A 633 1.02 -23.60 -46.97
CA ILE A 633 0.14 -24.76 -47.05
C ILE A 633 -0.01 -25.08 -48.53
N VAL A 634 0.30 -26.31 -48.91
CA VAL A 634 0.03 -26.81 -50.27
C VAL A 634 -1.07 -27.85 -50.15
N PHE A 635 -2.05 -27.83 -51.04
CA PHE A 635 -3.20 -28.71 -50.90
C PHE A 635 -3.73 -29.28 -52.24
N ASN A 636 -4.29 -30.47 -52.12
CA ASN A 636 -5.01 -31.21 -53.16
C ASN A 636 -6.22 -31.91 -52.50
N THR A 637 -6.35 -33.24 -52.58
CA THR A 637 -7.27 -34.03 -51.73
C THR A 637 -6.88 -34.02 -50.25
N THR A 638 -5.67 -33.58 -49.92
CA THR A 638 -5.16 -33.37 -48.55
C THR A 638 -4.41 -32.05 -48.46
N ALA A 639 -4.18 -31.53 -47.25
CA ALA A 639 -3.33 -30.35 -47.04
C ALA A 639 -2.02 -30.73 -46.34
N ARG A 640 -0.93 -30.07 -46.74
CA ARG A 640 0.40 -30.22 -46.15
C ARG A 640 1.02 -28.88 -45.84
N LEU A 641 1.54 -28.75 -44.63
CA LEU A 641 2.30 -27.58 -44.19
C LEU A 641 3.75 -27.76 -44.59
N VAL A 642 4.16 -27.14 -45.69
CA VAL A 642 5.53 -27.27 -46.20
C VAL A 642 6.50 -26.27 -45.55
N LEU A 643 5.97 -25.15 -45.06
CA LEU A 643 6.69 -24.19 -44.21
C LEU A 643 5.82 -23.85 -42.99
N ASP A 644 6.35 -24.04 -41.78
CA ASP A 644 5.66 -23.75 -40.51
C ASP A 644 6.33 -22.53 -39.84
N GLN A 645 5.73 -21.36 -40.03
CA GLN A 645 6.14 -20.10 -39.39
C GLN A 645 7.63 -19.78 -39.41
N GLN A 646 8.26 -20.00 -40.55
CA GLN A 646 9.68 -19.75 -40.67
C GLN A 646 9.92 -18.28 -41.05
N PHE A 647 11.07 -17.74 -40.64
CA PHE A 647 11.57 -16.50 -41.24
C PHE A 647 11.74 -16.70 -42.74
N ILE A 648 11.45 -15.66 -43.51
CA ILE A 648 11.47 -15.77 -44.96
C ILE A 648 12.92 -15.89 -45.46
N ASN A 649 13.25 -17.05 -46.00
CA ASN A 649 14.49 -17.35 -46.70
C ASN A 649 14.18 -18.17 -47.95
N THR A 650 13.75 -17.48 -48.99
CA THR A 650 13.33 -18.06 -50.27
C THR A 650 14.40 -18.93 -50.92
N SER A 651 15.69 -18.61 -50.73
CA SER A 651 16.80 -19.40 -51.28
C SER A 651 16.81 -20.85 -50.80
N THR A 652 16.41 -21.10 -49.55
CA THR A 652 16.33 -22.44 -48.97
C THR A 652 14.90 -22.97 -48.92
N GLN A 653 13.89 -22.10 -48.97
CA GLN A 653 12.50 -22.50 -48.77
C GLN A 653 11.80 -22.96 -50.05
N GLN A 654 12.21 -22.45 -51.22
CA GLN A 654 11.59 -22.80 -52.50
C GLN A 654 11.63 -24.29 -52.82
N GLN A 655 12.62 -25.02 -52.31
CA GLN A 655 12.74 -26.46 -52.50
C GLN A 655 11.65 -27.27 -51.78
N TYR A 656 11.06 -26.76 -50.69
CA TYR A 656 10.02 -27.48 -49.95
C TYR A 656 8.62 -27.34 -50.57
N ILE A 657 8.43 -26.35 -51.45
CA ILE A 657 7.16 -26.09 -52.12
C ILE A 657 7.10 -26.94 -53.40
N GLU A 658 6.77 -28.22 -53.25
CA GLU A 658 6.74 -29.20 -54.35
C GLU A 658 5.32 -29.56 -54.78
N TYR A 659 5.14 -29.85 -56.07
CA TYR A 659 3.89 -30.33 -56.65
C TYR A 659 3.75 -31.84 -56.43
N GLN A 660 2.57 -32.30 -56.03
CA GLN A 660 2.25 -33.71 -55.83
C GLN A 660 1.04 -34.17 -56.66
N GLY A 661 0.16 -33.24 -57.09
CA GLY A 661 -1.02 -33.60 -57.87
C GLY A 661 -2.09 -34.29 -57.03
N GLY A 662 -3.33 -34.29 -57.52
CA GLY A 662 -4.46 -34.92 -56.83
C GLY A 662 -5.80 -34.27 -57.18
N GLY A 663 -6.83 -34.57 -56.39
CA GLY A 663 -8.09 -33.82 -56.42
C GLY A 663 -7.98 -32.47 -55.70
N THR A 664 -9.11 -31.83 -55.45
CA THR A 664 -9.18 -30.52 -54.78
C THR A 664 -10.16 -30.60 -53.62
N ASP A 665 -9.71 -30.27 -52.40
CA ASP A 665 -10.55 -30.20 -51.20
C ASP A 665 -10.17 -28.99 -50.34
N TYR A 666 -11.11 -28.04 -50.22
CA TYR A 666 -10.88 -26.81 -49.47
C TYR A 666 -10.92 -27.01 -47.95
N ASP A 667 -11.59 -28.05 -47.45
CA ASP A 667 -11.79 -28.20 -46.00
C ASP A 667 -10.48 -28.54 -45.29
N TYR A 668 -9.63 -29.36 -45.92
CA TYR A 668 -8.28 -29.63 -45.42
C TYR A 668 -7.39 -28.38 -45.42
N ALA A 669 -7.43 -27.59 -46.49
CA ALA A 669 -6.64 -26.35 -46.59
C ALA A 669 -7.03 -25.33 -45.51
N PHE A 670 -8.32 -25.03 -45.37
CA PHE A 670 -8.79 -24.08 -44.37
C PHE A 670 -8.69 -24.61 -42.93
N SER A 671 -8.84 -25.93 -42.71
CA SER A 671 -8.60 -26.52 -41.39
C SER A 671 -7.15 -26.33 -40.95
N MET A 672 -6.19 -26.57 -41.84
CA MET A 672 -4.77 -26.36 -41.54
C MET A 672 -4.45 -24.87 -41.34
N CYS A 673 -5.09 -23.98 -42.10
CA CYS A 673 -4.98 -22.54 -41.87
C CYS A 673 -5.51 -22.12 -40.49
N TYR A 674 -6.65 -22.67 -40.07
CA TYR A 674 -7.20 -22.44 -38.73
C TYR A 674 -6.23 -22.89 -37.64
N ASP A 675 -5.64 -24.08 -37.78
CA ASP A 675 -4.65 -24.60 -36.81
C ASP A 675 -3.42 -23.67 -36.73
N GLN A 676 -3.00 -23.12 -37.88
CA GLN A 676 -1.91 -22.14 -37.92
C GLN A 676 -2.27 -20.82 -37.25
N ILE A 677 -3.51 -20.36 -37.30
CA ILE A 677 -3.93 -19.14 -36.59
C ILE A 677 -3.99 -19.38 -35.08
N ILE A 678 -4.59 -20.49 -34.65
CA ILE A 678 -4.74 -20.83 -33.23
C ILE A 678 -3.40 -21.08 -32.54
N LYS A 679 -2.48 -21.79 -33.20
CA LYS A 679 -1.15 -22.04 -32.66
C LYS A 679 -0.38 -20.73 -32.40
N ASN A 680 -0.80 -19.66 -33.08
CA ASN A 680 -0.02 -18.44 -33.28
C ASN A 680 -0.87 -17.17 -33.13
N PHE A 681 -1.85 -17.17 -32.22
CA PHE A 681 -2.81 -16.08 -32.06
C PHE A 681 -2.17 -14.75 -31.62
N GLU A 682 -0.91 -14.81 -31.22
CA GLU A 682 -0.13 -13.72 -30.67
C GLU A 682 0.38 -12.68 -31.70
N TYR A 683 0.26 -12.96 -33.00
CA TYR A 683 0.67 -12.01 -34.06
C TYR A 683 -0.29 -10.79 -34.15
N ASP A 684 0.21 -9.68 -34.69
CA ASP A 684 -0.55 -8.43 -34.82
C ASP A 684 -1.59 -8.52 -35.95
N GLY A 685 -1.26 -9.28 -36.98
CA GLY A 685 -2.10 -9.49 -38.17
C GLY A 685 -1.83 -10.85 -38.82
N PHE A 686 -2.87 -11.39 -39.47
CA PHE A 686 -2.76 -12.55 -40.34
C PHE A 686 -3.12 -12.14 -41.77
N SER A 687 -2.25 -12.44 -42.73
CA SER A 687 -2.55 -12.25 -44.15
C SER A 687 -2.59 -13.59 -44.85
N ILE A 688 -3.80 -14.05 -45.15
CA ILE A 688 -4.06 -15.33 -45.82
C ILE A 688 -4.20 -15.09 -47.31
N GLN A 689 -3.35 -15.75 -48.10
CA GLN A 689 -3.34 -15.68 -49.56
C GLN A 689 -3.70 -17.06 -50.11
N PHE A 690 -4.93 -17.21 -50.58
CA PHE A 690 -5.47 -18.46 -51.08
C PHE A 690 -5.56 -18.43 -52.61
N TYR A 691 -4.88 -19.37 -53.27
CA TYR A 691 -4.91 -19.52 -54.73
C TYR A 691 -5.46 -20.89 -55.11
N THR A 692 -6.42 -20.91 -56.05
CA THR A 692 -6.95 -22.14 -56.65
C THR A 692 -7.51 -21.90 -58.06
N ASP A 693 -7.32 -22.86 -58.98
CA ASP A 693 -7.97 -22.86 -60.30
C ASP A 693 -9.19 -23.79 -60.38
N GLY A 694 -9.49 -24.52 -59.29
CA GLY A 694 -10.52 -25.55 -59.24
C GLY A 694 -11.84 -25.09 -58.62
N GLU A 695 -12.81 -26.01 -58.62
CA GLU A 695 -13.99 -25.95 -57.77
C GLU A 695 -14.00 -27.20 -56.87
N ALA A 696 -14.16 -27.00 -55.58
CA ALA A 696 -14.39 -28.06 -54.59
C ALA A 696 -15.68 -27.75 -53.82
N SER A 697 -16.09 -28.61 -52.88
CA SER A 697 -17.18 -28.27 -51.97
C SER A 697 -16.82 -27.11 -51.05
N VAL A 698 -17.84 -26.41 -50.52
CA VAL A 698 -17.63 -25.39 -49.48
C VAL A 698 -17.03 -26.07 -48.25
N PRO A 699 -15.96 -25.52 -47.65
CA PRO A 699 -15.31 -26.07 -46.47
C PRO A 699 -16.10 -25.75 -45.18
N ASP A 700 -17.33 -26.25 -45.07
CA ASP A 700 -18.27 -25.86 -44.00
C ASP A 700 -17.71 -26.10 -42.59
N VAL A 701 -16.94 -27.17 -42.40
CA VAL A 701 -16.35 -27.52 -41.10
C VAL A 701 -15.25 -26.52 -40.76
N ALA A 702 -14.32 -26.26 -41.67
CA ALA A 702 -13.22 -25.33 -41.44
C ALA A 702 -13.72 -23.88 -41.30
N ILE A 703 -14.72 -23.47 -42.08
CA ILE A 703 -15.32 -22.12 -42.01
C ILE A 703 -16.05 -21.94 -40.68
N SER A 704 -16.75 -22.97 -40.20
CA SER A 704 -17.38 -22.93 -38.88
C SER A 704 -16.34 -22.77 -37.76
N LYS A 705 -15.19 -23.46 -37.86
CA LYS A 705 -14.07 -23.28 -36.92
C LYS A 705 -13.52 -21.86 -36.97
N LEU A 706 -13.27 -21.30 -38.15
CA LEU A 706 -12.78 -19.93 -38.30
C LEU A 706 -13.75 -18.91 -37.69
N ARG A 707 -15.06 -19.04 -37.94
CA ARG A 707 -16.08 -18.16 -37.34
C ARG A 707 -16.16 -18.24 -35.81
N SER A 708 -15.77 -19.37 -35.23
CA SER A 708 -15.77 -19.57 -33.78
C SER A 708 -14.59 -18.92 -33.06
N LEU A 709 -13.62 -18.34 -33.81
CA LEU A 709 -12.52 -17.60 -33.22
C LEU A 709 -12.99 -16.38 -32.42
N PRO A 710 -12.29 -16.00 -31.35
CA PRO A 710 -12.51 -14.75 -30.65
C PRO A 710 -12.54 -13.54 -31.60
N GLN A 711 -13.45 -12.59 -31.37
CA GLN A 711 -13.61 -11.37 -32.18
C GLN A 711 -12.33 -10.56 -32.31
N GLU A 712 -11.50 -10.54 -31.27
CA GLU A 712 -10.20 -9.86 -31.27
C GLU A 712 -9.23 -10.47 -32.29
N ILE A 713 -9.28 -11.78 -32.51
CA ILE A 713 -8.46 -12.48 -33.50
C ILE A 713 -9.05 -12.30 -34.89
N LEU A 714 -10.38 -12.41 -35.04
CA LEU A 714 -11.07 -12.23 -36.32
C LEU A 714 -10.76 -10.87 -36.98
N LYS A 715 -10.71 -9.81 -36.18
CA LYS A 715 -10.35 -8.44 -36.61
C LYS A 715 -8.89 -8.25 -37.02
N LYS A 716 -8.05 -9.28 -36.89
CA LYS A 716 -6.64 -9.28 -37.34
C LYS A 716 -6.45 -9.99 -38.68
N ILE A 717 -7.47 -10.68 -39.20
CA ILE A 717 -7.33 -11.55 -40.36
C ILE A 717 -7.74 -10.83 -41.65
N ASN A 718 -6.81 -10.79 -42.61
CA ASN A 718 -7.05 -10.45 -44.00
C ASN A 718 -7.04 -11.73 -44.83
N LEU A 719 -8.08 -11.97 -45.62
CA LEU A 719 -8.19 -13.12 -46.53
C LEU A 719 -8.34 -12.65 -47.97
N ILE A 720 -7.46 -13.13 -48.84
CA ILE A 720 -7.52 -12.88 -50.28
C ILE A 720 -7.58 -14.20 -51.01
N ILE A 721 -8.60 -14.32 -51.86
CA ILE A 721 -8.84 -15.49 -52.68
C ILE A 721 -8.64 -15.10 -54.15
N LEU A 722 -7.75 -15.81 -54.83
CA LEU A 722 -7.46 -15.64 -56.25
C LEU A 722 -7.90 -16.87 -57.03
N THR A 723 -8.57 -16.65 -58.16
CA THR A 723 -8.96 -17.74 -59.06
C THR A 723 -8.99 -17.32 -60.53
N GLU A 724 -8.72 -18.29 -61.42
CA GLU A 724 -8.89 -18.15 -62.87
C GLU A 724 -10.37 -18.07 -63.27
N THR A 725 -11.26 -18.66 -62.47
CA THR A 725 -12.68 -18.79 -62.78
C THR A 725 -13.38 -17.43 -62.71
N LYS A 726 -14.14 -17.07 -63.76
CA LYS A 726 -14.86 -15.78 -63.83
C LYS A 726 -15.98 -15.66 -62.80
N SER A 727 -16.67 -16.78 -62.53
CA SER A 727 -17.85 -16.83 -61.65
C SER A 727 -17.76 -18.02 -60.67
N PRO A 728 -16.85 -17.99 -59.68
CA PRO A 728 -16.60 -19.13 -58.80
C PRO A 728 -17.67 -19.21 -57.69
N GLY A 729 -18.73 -19.99 -57.92
CA GLY A 729 -19.88 -20.06 -57.01
C GLY A 729 -19.51 -20.43 -55.57
N VAL A 730 -18.63 -21.42 -55.39
CA VAL A 730 -18.17 -21.89 -54.08
C VAL A 730 -17.28 -20.87 -53.37
N LEU A 731 -16.32 -20.26 -54.07
CA LEU A 731 -15.44 -19.26 -53.46
C LEU A 731 -16.22 -17.99 -53.06
N GLN A 732 -17.24 -17.62 -53.82
CA GLN A 732 -18.16 -16.54 -53.45
C GLN A 732 -18.93 -16.89 -52.16
N GLN A 733 -19.34 -18.14 -51.97
CA GLN A 733 -19.98 -18.60 -50.73
C GLN A 733 -19.03 -18.53 -49.54
N ILE A 734 -17.74 -18.85 -49.73
CA ILE A 734 -16.70 -18.70 -48.69
C ILE A 734 -16.54 -17.23 -48.30
N VAL A 735 -16.41 -16.32 -49.28
CA VAL A 735 -16.28 -14.87 -49.01
C VAL A 735 -17.49 -14.33 -48.27
N THR A 736 -18.70 -14.58 -48.80
CA THR A 736 -19.95 -14.17 -48.16
C THR A 736 -20.06 -14.70 -46.73
N SER A 737 -19.52 -15.90 -46.49
CA SER A 737 -19.53 -16.53 -45.18
C SER A 737 -18.59 -15.89 -44.16
N LEU A 738 -17.53 -15.22 -44.59
CA LEU A 738 -16.48 -14.68 -43.72
C LEU A 738 -16.44 -13.14 -43.67
N GLU A 739 -17.06 -12.46 -44.64
CA GLU A 739 -16.99 -10.99 -44.82
C GLU A 739 -17.44 -10.21 -43.59
N SER A 740 -18.47 -10.67 -42.86
CA SER A 740 -18.94 -10.01 -41.64
C SER A 740 -18.07 -10.28 -40.39
N TYR A 741 -17.08 -11.17 -40.49
CA TYR A 741 -16.28 -11.62 -39.35
C TYR A 741 -14.84 -11.11 -39.44
N LEU A 742 -14.19 -11.23 -40.60
CA LEU A 742 -12.77 -10.91 -40.76
C LEU A 742 -12.54 -9.42 -41.02
N LYS A 743 -11.30 -8.94 -40.80
CA LYS A 743 -10.92 -7.53 -41.07
C LYS A 743 -11.14 -7.17 -42.54
N LYS A 744 -10.70 -8.05 -43.43
CA LYS A 744 -10.82 -7.89 -44.89
C LYS A 744 -11.01 -9.27 -45.52
N VAL A 745 -11.98 -9.40 -46.41
CA VAL A 745 -12.14 -10.57 -47.27
C VAL A 745 -12.32 -10.11 -48.70
N GLN A 746 -11.51 -10.62 -49.62
CA GLN A 746 -11.55 -10.22 -51.01
C GLN A 746 -11.43 -11.42 -51.94
N LEU A 747 -12.35 -11.52 -52.91
CA LEU A 747 -12.27 -12.45 -54.03
C LEU A 747 -11.86 -11.69 -55.29
N ILE A 748 -10.84 -12.18 -55.97
CA ILE A 748 -10.38 -11.64 -57.25
C ILE A 748 -10.45 -12.75 -58.30
N THR A 749 -11.33 -12.56 -59.28
CA THR A 749 -11.64 -13.55 -60.31
C THR A 749 -10.90 -13.24 -61.62
N SER A 750 -10.89 -14.20 -62.54
CA SER A 750 -10.23 -14.07 -63.85
C SER A 750 -8.72 -13.83 -63.78
N VAL A 751 -8.08 -14.23 -62.68
CA VAL A 751 -6.65 -14.04 -62.44
C VAL A 751 -5.90 -15.22 -63.03
N GLN A 752 -5.10 -14.98 -64.08
CA GLN A 752 -4.20 -16.01 -64.60
C GLN A 752 -3.05 -16.28 -63.62
N PRO A 753 -2.47 -17.51 -63.59
CA PRO A 753 -1.40 -17.87 -62.66
C PRO A 753 -0.20 -16.91 -62.68
N ASN A 754 0.15 -16.40 -63.86
CA ASN A 754 1.25 -15.45 -64.05
C ASN A 754 0.94 -14.01 -63.59
N GLN A 755 -0.34 -13.69 -63.32
CA GLN A 755 -0.79 -12.39 -62.80
C GLN A 755 -0.94 -12.40 -61.27
N ALA A 756 -1.08 -13.59 -60.66
CA ALA A 756 -1.27 -13.74 -59.22
C ALA A 756 -0.18 -13.03 -58.42
N SER A 757 1.09 -13.13 -58.85
CA SER A 757 2.23 -12.50 -58.18
C SER A 757 2.08 -10.98 -58.06
N LEU A 758 1.65 -10.31 -59.12
CA LEU A 758 1.49 -8.86 -59.17
C LEU A 758 0.39 -8.39 -58.20
N ILE A 759 -0.73 -9.11 -58.19
CA ILE A 759 -1.89 -8.79 -57.34
C ILE A 759 -1.55 -8.98 -55.86
N LEU A 760 -0.93 -10.12 -55.51
CA LEU A 760 -0.50 -10.40 -54.14
C LEU A 760 0.57 -9.42 -53.67
N THR A 761 1.49 -9.03 -54.55
CA THR A 761 2.51 -8.00 -54.27
C THR A 761 1.86 -6.67 -53.94
N GLN A 762 0.90 -6.23 -54.74
CA GLN A 762 0.19 -4.98 -54.52
C GLN A 762 -0.57 -4.98 -53.19
N ASP A 763 -1.29 -6.05 -52.89
CA ASP A 763 -2.02 -6.13 -51.62
C ASP A 763 -1.09 -6.12 -50.41
N VAL A 764 0.01 -6.88 -50.43
CA VAL A 764 1.01 -6.84 -49.36
C VAL A 764 1.58 -5.44 -49.17
N GLN A 765 1.88 -4.72 -50.26
CA GLN A 765 2.37 -3.34 -50.17
C GLN A 765 1.33 -2.40 -49.54
N ASP A 766 0.05 -2.58 -49.86
CA ASP A 766 -1.01 -1.76 -49.28
C ASP A 766 -1.23 -2.08 -47.80
N GLN A 767 -1.16 -3.36 -47.40
CA GLN A 767 -1.16 -3.75 -45.99
C GLN A 767 0.05 -3.17 -45.22
N ILE A 768 1.23 -3.17 -45.83
CA ILE A 768 2.44 -2.60 -45.20
C ILE A 768 2.28 -1.09 -45.01
N LYS A 769 1.70 -0.37 -45.98
CA LYS A 769 1.41 1.06 -45.85
C LYS A 769 0.38 1.36 -44.76
N GLU A 770 -0.63 0.51 -44.59
CA GLU A 770 -1.63 0.65 -43.51
C GLU A 770 -1.01 0.50 -42.11
N VAL A 771 0.06 -0.28 -41.96
CA VAL A 771 0.75 -0.46 -40.67
C VAL A 771 1.70 0.71 -40.36
N ILE A 772 2.29 1.32 -41.39
CA ILE A 772 3.25 2.42 -41.24
C ILE A 772 2.56 3.77 -40.91
N ASN A 773 1.33 3.98 -41.37
CA ASN A 773 0.54 5.19 -41.14
C ASN A 773 -0.31 5.06 -39.88
#